data_AF-A0A1H2ETI0-F1
#
_entry.id   AF-A0A1H2ETI0-F1
#
_cell.length_a   1.000
_cell.length_b   1.000
_cell.length_c   1.000
_cell.angle_alpha   90.00
_cell.angle_beta   90.00
_cell.angle_gamma   90.00
#
_symmetry.space_group_name_H-M   'P 1'
#
loop_
_entity.id
_entity.type
_entity.pdbx_description
1 polymer ?
#
loop_
_entity_poly.entity_id
_entity_poly.type
_entity_poly.pdbx_seq_one_letter_code
_entity_poly.pdbx_strand_id
1 'polypeptide(L)'
;MFHFSPFVLSSNSRSALVLFSFLSTLFLNPLNAQDRLLSKDSFSISKPQFTKVGKGLCKVQDGVLATRDSYASIGSAEWENYTISFEARTPKTEEQVQIWFGFREQGRNNRYLVGFKGGFQNDIEIARMGLMGDDRFLGIRNLDFNPTLGVWYAFKIEVCKNRFRVFINNENTPRIDVIDDKGDILTKGKVVLGGAWIKNEFRNLEVTRLSDTYMDPIKSKEYSYYLTPKQKVEKRIKERKQYKKVKISHINPIRTTISLDGNWLFKPDHELINREQAIDANSSDDDWHILEVPNFWNPSRIWLHGETFMDEEHQKGASDTYFQKETDRCENYTFDYKKTNIGWYRQWVDLPDSLNDKNIELNFDAVSKMAEVYVNGKLAGNNKGMFGEIKLDITKFLKPGSNLIAVKVMKDYTKDIKNANEIATIAVTVEVTNQMLKDIPHGFFRDEPVGIWQPVKLIITNPVKIVDTYIKPNLTGARFEIQLRNTSKLKKIFNLNTSIKEKGTDDILIERESIKKIILKEGEYKTVTFEINNLNPKLWSPETPNLYSFNFNLKESKTNKLLDSETIQSGFRTFETKGDYFYLNGKQYWLRGANHTPHALGINDADLANKTLQMYHDGNIAVTRSHTIPYSEVWLKAADEQGVGISYEGTWPWLMIGIGEESIPKKELLNIWSNEWIRLMKKYRNHPSLLYWTINNEMNFTHKKDKLSKMEQKMQIVSDVVKQMRIADPTRPISFDSGYTRKAVKNNPNENFFQKYDDGDIDDGHNYQGWYNTSVFDVFDKKQLLNRKTNGRPLISQEWSSGYPNTETGHHTRSYLWQHQNTQTHIGNQAYPFGNPSYSLENNAFLTSELVEAVRRTHDKLAGMHNFSSITWFQNVYDAEKVKPYPTYYRMKNSLNPILVSAELWGRHYFTGDKLPTRFCIVNDKLNGEDLEASILEWEITYEDNRIVSSGEYSIPKIAHYSRKWLTPNIILPENFSGNRLDGKLKLYLKQNRKVVAKNEYNLLIAKKSWVKPLHNSKKIIVVDFDNNTIPVLDMLNYKYKKVNNLKEAFSKKADIYIVSGLSEVKEFDAKKAKLILDNVNKGAKVLLLKTGEKATAIFPKHITKYLNKKMETAHIDITESKVFKDLEYFDLRYFSNLKAEKPLVYSGLYQINESKSNIVCIASGCQHRYARGQDRRKEMLTMKGFPIISITNKGKAVFSEMMTNKGLYDPVAAKLIINLISETLE
;
A
#
# COMPACT_ATOMS: atom_id res chain seq x y z
N MET A 1 15.05 -36.25 45.54
CA MET A 1 16.19 -36.71 46.35
C MET A 1 16.38 -35.73 47.50
N PHE A 2 16.20 -36.25 48.73
CA PHE A 2 16.76 -35.88 50.05
C PHE A 2 16.91 -34.38 50.42
N HIS A 3 16.19 -33.84 51.43
CA HIS A 3 16.46 -33.93 52.90
C HIS A 3 17.77 -33.21 53.31
N PHE A 4 17.94 -32.41 54.36
CA PHE A 4 17.29 -32.27 55.67
C PHE A 4 17.76 -30.90 56.28
N SER A 5 16.97 -30.31 57.20
CA SER A 5 17.38 -29.32 58.24
C SER A 5 18.16 -30.07 59.37
N PRO A 6 18.56 -29.56 60.59
CA PRO A 6 18.13 -28.35 61.33
C PRO A 6 19.13 -27.74 62.39
N PHE A 7 18.60 -26.83 63.24
CA PHE A 7 19.00 -26.36 64.60
C PHE A 7 20.18 -25.34 64.76
N VAL A 8 20.22 -24.34 65.68
CA VAL A 8 19.28 -23.57 66.56
C VAL A 8 20.11 -22.67 67.53
N LEU A 9 19.46 -21.66 68.18
CA LEU A 9 19.81 -20.84 69.39
C LEU A 9 20.88 -19.72 69.24
N SER A 10 20.51 -18.43 69.34
CA SER A 10 20.26 -17.57 70.55
C SER A 10 21.54 -16.79 70.98
N SER A 11 21.57 -15.56 71.52
CA SER A 11 20.58 -14.53 71.89
C SER A 11 21.29 -13.21 72.32
N ASN A 12 20.50 -12.13 72.50
CA ASN A 12 20.67 -10.91 73.33
C ASN A 12 21.31 -9.65 72.68
N SER A 13 20.79 -8.41 72.89
CA SER A 13 19.77 -7.83 73.81
C SER A 13 19.25 -6.47 73.26
N ARG A 14 17.92 -6.25 73.10
CA ARG A 14 16.95 -5.40 73.88
C ARG A 14 17.43 -3.99 74.31
N SER A 15 16.68 -2.89 74.13
CA SER A 15 15.40 -2.59 74.83
C SER A 15 14.65 -1.34 74.30
N ALA A 16 13.31 -1.31 74.44
CA ALA A 16 12.43 -0.16 74.75
C ALA A 16 10.98 -0.71 74.90
N LEU A 17 10.31 -0.67 76.07
CA LEU A 17 9.62 0.39 76.84
C LEU A 17 8.09 0.36 76.64
N VAL A 18 7.35 0.70 77.70
CA VAL A 18 6.03 0.16 78.10
C VAL A 18 5.04 1.29 78.47
N LEU A 19 3.73 1.06 78.22
CA LEU A 19 2.47 1.66 78.78
C LEU A 19 2.20 3.17 78.51
N PHE A 20 0.98 3.74 78.49
CA PHE A 20 -0.36 3.46 79.08
C PHE A 20 -1.46 4.16 78.21
N SER A 21 -2.74 3.81 78.43
CA SER A 21 -3.94 4.34 77.73
C SER A 21 -4.72 5.43 78.51
N PHE A 22 -5.53 6.22 77.75
CA PHE A 22 -6.82 6.93 78.02
C PHE A 22 -6.94 8.48 78.00
N LEU A 23 -7.92 8.92 77.18
CA LEU A 23 -8.77 10.14 77.16
C LEU A 23 -8.20 11.54 76.80
N SER A 24 -8.59 12.06 75.62
CA SER A 24 -9.45 13.27 75.49
C SER A 24 -9.75 13.63 74.02
N THR A 25 -10.87 14.30 73.86
CA THR A 25 -11.72 14.56 72.68
C THR A 25 -11.26 15.64 71.70
N LEU A 26 -11.78 15.51 70.46
CA LEU A 26 -12.14 16.57 69.50
C LEU A 26 -11.07 17.58 69.08
N PHE A 27 -10.54 17.41 67.85
CA PHE A 27 -10.60 18.44 66.81
C PHE A 27 -10.50 17.78 65.43
N LEU A 28 -11.54 18.00 64.62
CA LEU A 28 -11.55 17.76 63.18
C LEU A 28 -10.36 18.49 62.53
N ASN A 29 -9.50 17.76 61.82
CA ASN A 29 -8.68 18.33 60.77
C ASN A 29 -9.15 17.77 59.42
N PRO A 30 -9.71 18.59 58.53
CA PRO A 30 -9.97 18.18 57.16
C PRO A 30 -8.61 18.06 56.47
N LEU A 31 -8.11 16.84 56.29
CA LEU A 31 -7.03 16.60 55.35
C LEU A 31 -7.58 16.90 53.95
N ASN A 32 -7.20 18.08 53.48
CA ASN A 32 -7.72 18.79 52.33
C ASN A 32 -7.79 17.92 51.07
N ALA A 33 -8.93 17.99 50.38
CA ALA A 33 -9.05 17.59 48.98
C ALA A 33 -8.10 18.37 48.04
N GLN A 34 -7.48 19.45 48.52
CA GLN A 34 -6.51 20.27 47.77
C GLN A 34 -5.15 19.59 47.53
N ASP A 35 -4.74 18.58 48.31
CA ASP A 35 -3.42 17.92 48.10
C ASP A 35 -3.42 16.83 47.00
N ARG A 36 -4.59 16.51 46.42
CA ARG A 36 -4.72 15.52 45.33
C ARG A 36 -4.84 16.13 43.93
N LEU A 37 -5.22 17.40 43.82
CA LEU A 37 -5.47 18.07 42.55
C LEU A 37 -4.18 18.72 42.04
N LEU A 38 -3.64 18.26 40.91
CA LEU A 38 -2.45 18.83 40.30
C LEU A 38 -2.79 20.07 39.45
N SER A 39 -3.93 20.04 38.77
CA SER A 39 -4.42 21.16 37.95
C SER A 39 -5.90 21.00 37.64
N LYS A 40 -6.64 22.10 37.58
CA LYS A 40 -8.01 22.17 37.04
C LYS A 40 -8.15 23.41 36.19
N ASP A 41 -8.50 23.23 34.92
CA ASP A 41 -8.66 24.33 33.96
C ASP A 41 -9.98 24.15 33.21
N SER A 42 -10.95 24.99 33.53
CA SER A 42 -12.22 25.08 32.80
C SER A 42 -12.13 25.99 31.56
N PHE A 43 -10.94 26.52 31.27
CA PHE A 43 -10.64 27.51 30.23
C PHE A 43 -11.54 28.76 30.28
N SER A 44 -12.16 29.03 31.42
CA SER A 44 -13.08 30.16 31.64
C SER A 44 -12.36 31.43 32.13
N ILE A 45 -11.05 31.35 32.40
CA ILE A 45 -10.21 32.43 32.91
C ILE A 45 -9.59 33.21 31.74
N SER A 46 -9.46 34.53 31.87
CA SER A 46 -8.97 35.44 30.81
C SER A 46 -7.52 35.22 30.33
N LYS A 47 -6.72 34.40 31.04
CA LYS A 47 -5.34 34.00 30.67
C LYS A 47 -5.08 32.52 30.99
N PRO A 48 -5.44 31.58 30.11
CA PRO A 48 -5.16 30.16 30.31
C PRO A 48 -3.65 29.88 30.33
N GLN A 49 -3.21 29.00 31.24
CA GLN A 49 -1.79 28.72 31.48
C GLN A 49 -1.29 27.53 30.64
N PHE A 50 -1.02 27.77 29.35
CA PHE A 50 -0.38 26.77 28.49
C PHE A 50 0.69 27.36 27.58
N THR A 51 1.61 26.51 27.14
CA THR A 51 2.56 26.82 26.07
C THR A 51 1.98 26.35 24.75
N LYS A 52 1.79 27.26 23.79
CA LYS A 52 1.43 26.90 22.41
C LYS A 52 2.64 26.28 21.71
N VAL A 53 2.44 25.16 21.03
CA VAL A 53 3.45 24.53 20.18
C VAL A 53 2.92 24.39 18.75
N GLY A 54 3.68 24.91 17.78
CA GLY A 54 3.31 24.94 16.35
C GLY A 54 2.65 26.25 15.91
N LYS A 55 2.57 26.48 14.58
CA LYS A 55 2.03 27.73 13.99
C LYS A 55 0.51 27.85 14.01
N GLY A 56 -0.24 26.74 14.09
CA GLY A 56 -1.69 26.69 13.88
C GLY A 56 -2.58 27.40 14.92
N LEU A 57 -3.87 27.09 14.94
CA LEU A 57 -4.83 27.63 15.91
C LEU A 57 -4.61 27.00 17.28
N CYS A 58 -4.44 27.80 18.32
CA CYS A 58 -4.47 27.35 19.72
C CYS A 58 -4.96 28.53 20.57
N LYS A 59 -6.27 28.59 20.80
CA LYS A 59 -6.94 29.75 21.42
C LYS A 59 -8.08 29.30 22.30
N VAL A 60 -8.24 29.96 23.44
CA VAL A 60 -9.38 29.79 24.32
C VAL A 60 -10.42 30.87 24.03
N GLN A 61 -11.67 30.45 23.94
CA GLN A 61 -12.84 31.31 23.82
C GLN A 61 -14.02 30.66 24.54
N ASP A 62 -14.71 31.43 25.39
CA ASP A 62 -15.93 31.01 26.09
C ASP A 62 -15.82 29.66 26.84
N GLY A 63 -14.71 29.44 27.56
CA GLY A 63 -14.50 28.19 28.30
C GLY A 63 -14.05 27.00 27.45
N VAL A 64 -13.71 27.23 26.17
CA VAL A 64 -13.33 26.17 25.23
C VAL A 64 -11.98 26.48 24.60
N LEU A 65 -11.04 25.53 24.70
CA LEU A 65 -9.78 25.55 23.98
C LEU A 65 -10.00 24.98 22.57
N ALA A 66 -9.82 25.80 21.54
CA ALA A 66 -9.81 25.37 20.15
C ALA A 66 -8.37 25.18 19.65
N THR A 67 -8.11 24.05 18.99
CA THR A 67 -6.81 23.72 18.41
C THR A 67 -6.92 23.27 16.94
N ARG A 68 -5.90 23.55 16.13
CA ARG A 68 -5.66 23.00 14.77
C ARG A 68 -4.20 23.21 14.39
N ASP A 69 -3.51 22.23 13.82
CA ASP A 69 -2.08 22.29 13.43
C ASP A 69 -1.15 22.80 14.54
N SER A 70 -1.58 22.67 15.79
CA SER A 70 -0.86 23.08 16.99
C SER A 70 -1.54 22.46 18.21
N TYR A 71 -0.85 22.49 19.33
CA TYR A 71 -1.37 21.96 20.59
C TYR A 71 -1.01 22.86 21.77
N ALA A 72 -1.76 22.72 22.86
CA ALA A 72 -1.49 23.33 24.14
C ALA A 72 -0.71 22.33 25.03
N SER A 73 0.49 22.72 25.49
CA SER A 73 1.26 21.99 26.50
C SER A 73 1.00 22.61 27.87
N ILE A 74 0.44 21.81 28.79
CA ILE A 74 -0.19 22.24 30.04
C ILE A 74 0.44 21.50 31.23
N GLY A 75 0.73 22.25 32.30
CA GLY A 75 1.22 21.68 33.57
C GLY A 75 2.75 21.60 33.68
N SER A 76 3.22 20.71 34.58
CA SER A 76 4.64 20.57 34.94
C SER A 76 5.32 19.43 34.19
N ALA A 77 6.60 19.62 33.85
CA ALA A 77 7.44 18.55 33.29
C ALA A 77 7.79 17.45 34.31
N GLU A 78 7.57 17.70 35.60
CA GLU A 78 7.89 16.77 36.70
C GLU A 78 6.74 15.82 37.06
N TRP A 79 5.58 15.91 36.39
CA TRP A 79 4.45 15.02 36.69
C TRP A 79 4.73 13.59 36.21
N GLU A 80 4.57 12.60 37.09
CA GLU A 80 4.90 11.19 36.82
C GLU A 80 3.65 10.30 36.71
N ASN A 81 2.85 10.28 37.78
CA ASN A 81 1.67 9.43 37.96
C ASN A 81 0.43 10.28 38.24
N TYR A 82 -0.55 10.22 37.33
CA TYR A 82 -1.72 11.10 37.37
C TYR A 82 -2.88 10.56 36.53
N THR A 83 -4.08 11.03 36.85
CA THR A 83 -5.26 10.89 36.01
C THR A 83 -5.52 12.20 35.29
N ILE A 84 -5.83 12.14 34.00
CA ILE A 84 -6.31 13.26 33.18
C ILE A 84 -7.79 13.02 32.89
N SER A 85 -8.64 14.01 33.05
CA SER A 85 -10.03 14.00 32.56
C SER A 85 -10.34 15.27 31.80
N PHE A 86 -11.07 15.18 30.69
CA PHE A 86 -11.54 16.32 29.90
C PHE A 86 -12.69 15.91 28.97
N GLU A 87 -13.36 16.88 28.39
CA GLU A 87 -14.26 16.66 27.26
C GLU A 87 -13.65 17.22 25.98
N ALA A 88 -13.82 16.52 24.86
CA ALA A 88 -13.40 16.99 23.56
C ALA A 88 -14.43 16.72 22.47
N ARG A 89 -14.43 17.54 21.42
CA ARG A 89 -15.21 17.33 20.21
C ARG A 89 -14.47 17.81 18.98
N THR A 90 -14.83 17.23 17.84
CA THR A 90 -14.57 17.83 16.53
C THR A 90 -15.83 18.61 16.10
N PRO A 91 -15.75 19.89 15.70
CA PRO A 91 -16.93 20.68 15.29
C PRO A 91 -17.64 20.13 14.04
N LYS A 92 -18.92 20.48 13.87
CA LYS A 92 -19.74 20.08 12.70
C LYS A 92 -19.24 20.59 11.33
N THR A 93 -18.28 21.51 11.34
CA THR A 93 -17.68 22.09 10.13
C THR A 93 -16.55 21.26 9.53
N GLU A 94 -16.10 20.22 10.23
CA GLU A 94 -15.06 19.30 9.75
C GLU A 94 -15.69 18.09 9.05
N GLU A 95 -14.89 17.28 8.34
CA GLU A 95 -15.40 16.14 7.56
C GLU A 95 -15.39 14.81 8.32
N GLN A 96 -14.64 14.72 9.42
CA GLN A 96 -14.42 13.52 10.20
C GLN A 96 -14.01 13.87 11.63
N VAL A 97 -14.14 12.93 12.58
CA VAL A 97 -13.67 13.12 13.95
C VAL A 97 -12.20 12.67 14.02
N GLN A 98 -11.31 13.56 14.45
CA GLN A 98 -9.88 13.29 14.67
C GLN A 98 -9.42 14.05 15.92
N ILE A 99 -9.76 13.52 17.10
CA ILE A 99 -9.38 14.14 18.38
C ILE A 99 -8.03 13.57 18.81
N TRP A 100 -7.05 14.46 18.96
CA TRP A 100 -5.70 14.11 19.39
C TRP A 100 -5.34 14.81 20.69
N PHE A 101 -4.71 14.08 21.59
CA PHE A 101 -4.18 14.58 22.86
C PHE A 101 -3.00 13.71 23.30
N GLY A 102 -2.31 14.11 24.35
CA GLY A 102 -1.10 13.43 24.80
C GLY A 102 -0.75 13.70 26.25
N PHE A 103 0.28 13.00 26.70
CA PHE A 103 0.75 13.06 28.08
C PHE A 103 2.25 12.70 28.16
N ARG A 104 2.88 13.07 29.28
CA ARG A 104 4.33 13.01 29.48
C ARG A 104 5.12 13.70 28.38
N GLU A 105 4.68 14.90 28.00
CA GLU A 105 5.42 15.68 27.00
C GLU A 105 6.71 16.25 27.59
N GLN A 106 7.83 15.87 26.97
CA GLN A 106 9.18 16.40 27.19
C GLN A 106 9.76 16.92 25.87
N GLY A 107 9.14 17.98 25.36
CA GLY A 107 9.42 18.50 24.04
C GLY A 107 8.63 17.80 22.93
N ARG A 108 8.73 18.35 21.72
CA ARG A 108 7.87 18.00 20.58
C ARG A 108 8.00 16.57 20.09
N ASN A 109 9.17 15.98 20.28
CA ASN A 109 9.52 14.68 19.72
C ASN A 109 9.41 13.56 20.76
N ASN A 110 9.11 13.87 22.04
CA ASN A 110 9.01 12.89 23.13
C ASN A 110 7.71 13.12 23.90
N ARG A 111 6.66 12.37 23.54
CA ARG A 111 5.35 12.39 24.21
C ARG A 111 4.56 11.12 23.89
N TYR A 112 3.68 10.70 24.79
CA TYR A 112 2.61 9.78 24.42
C TYR A 112 1.47 10.54 23.75
N LEU A 113 0.80 9.88 22.82
CA LEU A 113 -0.30 10.38 22.01
C LEU A 113 -1.45 9.39 22.03
N VAL A 114 -2.67 9.91 22.11
CA VAL A 114 -3.90 9.16 21.91
C VAL A 114 -4.68 9.84 20.78
N GLY A 115 -5.14 9.04 19.82
CA GLY A 115 -5.99 9.47 18.71
C GLY A 115 -7.35 8.80 18.80
N PHE A 116 -8.42 9.58 18.84
CA PHE A 116 -9.80 9.09 18.78
C PHE A 116 -10.44 9.52 17.46
N LYS A 117 -10.82 8.53 16.64
CA LYS A 117 -11.17 8.71 15.23
C LYS A 117 -12.59 8.23 14.94
N GLY A 118 -13.29 8.98 14.09
CA GLY A 118 -14.61 8.62 13.57
C GLY A 118 -14.83 9.15 12.16
N GLY A 119 -15.68 8.44 11.40
CA GLY A 119 -15.96 8.75 9.98
C GLY A 119 -15.33 7.71 9.08
N PHE A 120 -14.12 7.96 8.56
CA PHE A 120 -13.41 7.00 7.71
C PHE A 120 -12.88 5.79 8.49
N GLN A 121 -12.53 5.98 9.76
CA GLN A 121 -12.06 4.97 10.69
C GLN A 121 -12.76 5.18 12.03
N ASN A 122 -13.15 4.11 12.71
CA ASN A 122 -13.84 4.16 14.01
C ASN A 122 -13.00 3.43 15.05
N ASP A 123 -11.96 4.10 15.52
CA ASP A 123 -10.98 3.52 16.41
C ASP A 123 -10.41 4.53 17.41
N ILE A 124 -9.78 3.98 18.44
CA ILE A 124 -8.93 4.71 19.36
C ILE A 124 -7.56 4.06 19.38
N GLU A 125 -6.50 4.86 19.21
CA GLU A 125 -5.12 4.39 19.19
C GLU A 125 -4.23 5.14 20.17
N ILE A 126 -3.18 4.46 20.63
CA ILE A 126 -2.16 5.00 21.52
C ILE A 126 -0.76 4.70 20.98
N ALA A 127 0.10 5.72 21.01
CA ALA A 127 1.48 5.63 20.56
C ALA A 127 2.38 6.57 21.37
N ARG A 128 3.70 6.41 21.22
CA ARG A 128 4.74 7.30 21.74
C ARG A 128 5.52 7.89 20.56
N MET A 129 5.62 9.21 20.51
CA MET A 129 6.64 9.86 19.70
C MET A 129 8.00 9.73 20.40
N GLY A 130 9.04 9.51 19.61
CA GLY A 130 10.42 9.47 20.07
C GLY A 130 11.37 10.04 19.01
N LEU A 131 12.50 10.56 19.46
CA LEU A 131 13.54 11.06 18.58
C LEU A 131 14.35 9.91 17.95
N MET A 132 14.80 10.08 16.69
CA MET A 132 15.70 9.14 15.99
C MET A 132 15.26 7.65 16.00
N GLY A 133 13.95 7.38 15.88
CA GLY A 133 13.41 6.02 15.77
C GLY A 133 12.98 5.39 17.09
N ASP A 134 12.97 6.15 18.19
CA ASP A 134 12.47 5.72 19.49
C ASP A 134 10.94 5.76 19.61
N ASP A 135 10.26 6.21 18.56
CA ASP A 135 8.81 6.19 18.49
C ASP A 135 8.26 4.77 18.47
N ARG A 136 7.05 4.60 19.01
CA ARG A 136 6.48 3.29 19.27
C ARG A 136 4.96 3.33 19.18
N PHE A 137 4.40 2.37 18.46
CA PHE A 137 2.97 2.11 18.51
C PHE A 137 2.66 1.17 19.68
N LEU A 138 1.63 1.49 20.48
CA LEU A 138 1.30 0.74 21.70
C LEU A 138 -0.02 -0.01 21.59
N GLY A 139 -0.96 0.47 20.76
CA GLY A 139 -2.19 -0.26 20.52
C GLY A 139 -3.26 0.53 19.79
N ILE A 140 -4.24 -0.20 19.25
CA ILE A 140 -5.48 0.29 18.67
C ILE A 140 -6.65 -0.59 19.11
N ARG A 141 -7.82 0.02 19.30
CA ARG A 141 -9.09 -0.65 19.56
C ARG A 141 -10.19 -0.06 18.70
N ASN A 142 -11.02 -0.92 18.12
CA ASN A 142 -12.16 -0.51 17.31
C ASN A 142 -13.34 -0.13 18.21
N LEU A 143 -14.13 0.84 17.75
CA LEU A 143 -15.31 1.33 18.44
C LEU A 143 -16.55 0.59 17.91
N ASP A 144 -17.44 0.22 18.83
CA ASP A 144 -18.76 -0.37 18.55
C ASP A 144 -19.80 0.68 18.12
N PHE A 145 -19.37 1.93 17.96
CA PHE A 145 -20.17 3.05 17.49
C PHE A 145 -19.32 3.96 16.57
N ASN A 146 -20.00 4.79 15.77
CA ASN A 146 -19.34 5.77 14.91
C ASN A 146 -19.27 7.13 15.63
N PRO A 147 -18.08 7.65 15.97
CA PRO A 147 -17.99 9.00 16.53
C PRO A 147 -18.56 10.05 15.56
N THR A 148 -19.29 11.01 16.11
CA THR A 148 -20.12 11.95 15.37
C THR A 148 -19.65 13.37 15.58
N LEU A 149 -19.62 14.16 14.51
CA LEU A 149 -19.23 15.57 14.54
C LEU A 149 -20.17 16.40 15.45
N GLY A 150 -19.57 17.32 16.19
CA GLY A 150 -20.26 18.23 17.11
C GLY A 150 -20.60 17.64 18.48
N VAL A 151 -20.42 16.33 18.69
CA VAL A 151 -20.70 15.64 19.95
C VAL A 151 -19.50 15.75 20.88
N TRP A 152 -19.75 16.10 22.15
CA TRP A 152 -18.74 16.09 23.21
C TRP A 152 -18.55 14.67 23.75
N TYR A 153 -17.31 14.20 23.71
CA TYR A 153 -16.87 12.93 24.28
C TYR A 153 -16.08 13.18 25.55
N ALA A 154 -16.43 12.48 26.63
CA ALA A 154 -15.69 12.52 27.88
C ALA A 154 -14.52 11.53 27.82
N PHE A 155 -13.31 11.98 28.18
CA PHE A 155 -12.11 11.15 28.24
C PHE A 155 -11.57 11.12 29.66
N LYS A 156 -11.15 9.93 30.10
CA LYS A 156 -10.34 9.76 31.31
C LYS A 156 -9.13 8.88 30.98
N ILE A 157 -7.95 9.33 31.37
CA ILE A 157 -6.70 8.62 31.16
C ILE A 157 -5.99 8.48 32.49
N GLU A 158 -5.61 7.26 32.83
CA GLU A 158 -4.85 6.98 34.06
C GLU A 158 -3.43 6.56 33.67
N VAL A 159 -2.46 7.35 34.13
CA VAL A 159 -1.04 7.21 33.82
C VAL A 159 -0.32 6.82 35.10
N CYS A 160 0.21 5.60 35.17
CA CYS A 160 0.91 5.12 36.35
C CYS A 160 2.11 4.24 35.95
N LYS A 161 3.33 4.66 36.31
CA LYS A 161 4.58 4.04 35.87
C LYS A 161 4.61 3.89 34.36
N ASN A 162 4.64 2.69 33.80
CA ASN A 162 4.62 2.45 32.36
C ASN A 162 3.30 1.85 31.86
N ARG A 163 2.26 1.80 32.72
CA ARG A 163 0.92 1.30 32.37
C ARG A 163 -0.05 2.46 32.17
N PHE A 164 -0.84 2.39 31.10
CA PHE A 164 -1.79 3.44 30.71
C PHE A 164 -3.17 2.84 30.46
N ARG A 165 -4.20 3.47 31.02
CA ARG A 165 -5.60 3.10 30.77
C ARG A 165 -6.39 4.27 30.21
N VAL A 166 -7.14 4.02 29.13
CA VAL A 166 -7.94 5.05 28.43
C VAL A 166 -9.41 4.66 28.47
N PHE A 167 -10.25 5.57 28.97
CA PHE A 167 -11.69 5.43 29.08
C PHE A 167 -12.36 6.52 28.26
N ILE A 168 -13.51 6.20 27.67
CA ILE A 168 -14.35 7.14 26.94
C ILE A 168 -15.77 7.13 27.52
N ASN A 169 -16.52 8.21 27.35
CA ASN A 169 -17.95 8.32 27.71
C ASN A 169 -18.31 7.87 29.14
N ASN A 170 -17.40 8.10 30.09
CA ASN A 170 -17.55 7.68 31.49
C ASN A 170 -17.78 6.18 31.68
N GLU A 171 -17.27 5.35 30.76
CA GLU A 171 -17.29 3.90 30.87
C GLU A 171 -16.50 3.42 32.10
N ASN A 172 -16.96 2.33 32.72
CA ASN A 172 -16.29 1.73 33.88
C ASN A 172 -15.16 0.77 33.51
N THR A 173 -15.12 0.31 32.25
CA THR A 173 -14.07 -0.57 31.72
C THR A 173 -13.26 0.23 30.71
N PRO A 174 -11.92 0.19 30.76
CA PRO A 174 -11.11 0.93 29.80
C PRO A 174 -11.30 0.37 28.39
N ARG A 175 -11.23 1.25 27.39
CA ARG A 175 -11.10 0.83 25.99
C ARG A 175 -9.70 0.31 25.72
N ILE A 176 -8.67 0.93 26.29
CA ILE A 176 -7.25 0.56 26.15
C ILE A 176 -6.63 0.38 27.55
N ASP A 177 -5.90 -0.70 27.78
CA ASP A 177 -5.06 -0.97 28.95
C ASP A 177 -3.72 -1.59 28.51
N VAL A 178 -2.68 -0.76 28.38
CA VAL A 178 -1.39 -1.14 27.77
C VAL A 178 -0.21 -0.83 28.68
N ILE A 179 0.89 -1.56 28.47
CA ILE A 179 2.18 -1.36 29.15
C ILE A 179 3.24 -1.05 28.09
N ASP A 180 3.99 0.05 28.27
CA ASP A 180 5.20 0.32 27.48
C ASP A 180 6.43 -0.23 28.21
N ASP A 181 6.91 -1.40 27.84
CA ASP A 181 8.14 -2.03 28.37
C ASP A 181 9.41 -1.22 28.06
N LYS A 182 9.33 -0.19 27.22
CA LYS A 182 10.41 0.79 26.98
C LYS A 182 10.02 2.19 27.48
N GLY A 183 9.05 2.29 28.38
CA GLY A 183 8.53 3.55 28.91
C GLY A 183 9.49 4.28 29.84
N ASP A 184 10.57 3.64 30.28
CA ASP A 184 11.58 4.25 31.18
C ASP A 184 12.28 5.46 30.57
N ILE A 185 12.26 5.59 29.24
CA ILE A 185 12.81 6.77 28.55
C ILE A 185 11.89 7.99 28.63
N LEU A 186 10.65 7.81 29.07
CA LEU A 186 9.65 8.88 29.19
C LEU A 186 8.71 8.64 30.39
N THR A 187 9.23 8.91 31.59
CA THR A 187 8.52 8.67 32.87
C THR A 187 7.77 9.89 33.42
N LYS A 188 8.10 11.09 32.94
CA LYS A 188 7.49 12.35 33.41
C LYS A 188 7.13 13.27 32.26
N GLY A 189 6.19 14.18 32.48
CA GLY A 189 6.00 15.32 31.58
C GLY A 189 4.60 15.91 31.60
N LYS A 190 4.39 16.88 30.71
CA LYS A 190 3.17 17.70 30.64
C LYS A 190 2.01 16.97 29.95
N VAL A 191 0.81 17.53 30.11
CA VAL A 191 -0.39 17.14 29.35
C VAL A 191 -0.47 17.94 28.06
N VAL A 192 -0.93 17.31 26.99
CA VAL A 192 -1.09 17.91 25.66
C VAL A 192 -2.54 17.80 25.21
N LEU A 193 -3.14 18.92 24.81
CA LEU A 193 -4.45 18.94 24.16
C LEU A 193 -4.32 19.52 22.74
N GLY A 194 -4.82 18.79 21.74
CA GLY A 194 -4.73 19.15 20.33
C GLY A 194 -3.56 18.49 19.59
N GLY A 195 -3.23 19.04 18.42
CA GLY A 195 -2.18 18.54 17.54
C GLY A 195 -2.68 17.92 16.23
N ALA A 196 -4.01 17.77 16.09
CA ALA A 196 -4.65 17.34 14.86
C ALA A 196 -4.58 18.43 13.77
N TRP A 197 -4.57 17.98 12.51
CA TRP A 197 -4.67 18.85 11.34
C TRP A 197 -6.07 19.49 11.14
N ILE A 198 -7.11 18.93 11.76
CA ILE A 198 -8.46 19.52 11.78
C ILE A 198 -8.75 20.24 13.09
N LYS A 199 -9.76 21.12 13.08
CA LYS A 199 -10.17 21.84 14.29
C LYS A 199 -10.73 20.88 15.33
N ASN A 200 -10.25 21.00 16.57
CA ASN A 200 -10.80 20.31 17.73
C ASN A 200 -11.00 21.26 18.89
N GLU A 201 -11.98 20.96 19.73
CA GLU A 201 -12.40 21.76 20.87
C GLU A 201 -12.31 20.93 22.15
N PHE A 202 -11.78 21.52 23.22
CA PHE A 202 -11.53 20.88 24.51
C PHE A 202 -12.08 21.74 25.64
N ARG A 203 -12.62 21.10 26.69
CA ARG A 203 -13.05 21.79 27.91
C ARG A 203 -12.92 20.90 29.15
N ASN A 204 -13.06 21.53 30.32
CA ASN A 204 -13.14 20.83 31.61
C ASN A 204 -11.92 19.94 31.90
N LEU A 205 -10.71 20.44 31.68
CA LEU A 205 -9.49 19.69 31.97
C LEU A 205 -9.28 19.59 33.49
N GLU A 206 -9.11 18.37 33.97
CA GLU A 206 -8.78 18.06 35.36
C GLU A 206 -7.62 17.06 35.41
N VAL A 207 -6.60 17.34 36.22
CA VAL A 207 -5.44 16.47 36.42
C VAL A 207 -5.27 16.20 37.91
N THR A 208 -5.33 14.93 38.32
CA THR A 208 -5.23 14.50 39.72
C THR A 208 -4.05 13.55 39.91
N ARG A 209 -3.39 13.60 41.06
CA ARG A 209 -2.23 12.76 41.37
C ARG A 209 -2.66 11.31 41.65
N LEU A 210 -1.88 10.34 41.17
CA LEU A 210 -1.99 8.93 41.53
C LEU A 210 -0.80 8.48 42.38
N SER A 211 -1.02 7.47 43.24
CA SER A 211 0.09 6.77 43.90
C SER A 211 0.74 5.78 42.94
N ASP A 212 2.03 5.51 43.14
CA ASP A 212 2.81 4.60 42.29
C ASP A 212 2.30 3.14 42.33
N THR A 213 1.51 2.79 43.35
CA THR A 213 0.90 1.47 43.57
C THR A 213 -0.56 1.40 43.13
N TYR A 214 -1.12 2.49 42.57
CA TYR A 214 -2.55 2.59 42.22
C TYR A 214 -3.02 1.46 41.30
N MET A 215 -2.17 1.05 40.34
CA MET A 215 -2.50 0.00 39.36
C MET A 215 -2.23 -1.42 39.84
N ASP A 216 -1.47 -1.62 40.91
CA ASP A 216 -1.03 -2.94 41.38
C ASP A 216 -2.18 -3.92 41.66
N PRO A 217 -3.31 -3.53 42.29
CA PRO A 217 -4.41 -4.45 42.53
C PRO A 217 -5.34 -4.64 41.32
N ILE A 218 -5.13 -3.91 40.21
CA ILE A 218 -6.09 -3.86 39.12
C ILE A 218 -5.71 -4.81 37.99
N LYS A 219 -6.50 -5.87 37.82
CA LYS A 219 -6.37 -6.80 36.70
C LYS A 219 -6.60 -6.08 35.37
N SER A 220 -5.79 -6.41 34.37
CA SER A 220 -6.00 -5.94 33.00
C SER A 220 -7.28 -6.56 32.44
N LYS A 221 -8.23 -5.70 32.04
CA LYS A 221 -9.47 -6.08 31.37
C LYS A 221 -9.98 -4.88 30.57
N GLU A 222 -10.07 -5.07 29.26
CA GLU A 222 -10.61 -4.07 28.34
C GLU A 222 -12.07 -4.36 27.98
N TYR A 223 -12.74 -3.36 27.44
CA TYR A 223 -14.09 -3.46 26.89
C TYR A 223 -14.12 -4.41 25.66
N SER A 224 -15.18 -5.21 25.53
CA SER A 224 -15.43 -6.06 24.35
C SER A 224 -16.92 -6.05 24.02
N TYR A 225 -17.24 -5.88 22.73
CA TYR A 225 -18.61 -5.89 22.20
C TYR A 225 -19.00 -7.20 21.50
N TYR A 226 -18.12 -8.20 21.49
CA TYR A 226 -18.41 -9.48 20.83
C TYR A 226 -19.36 -10.36 21.64
N LEU A 227 -20.13 -11.22 20.94
CA LEU A 227 -21.13 -12.09 21.54
C LEU A 227 -20.53 -13.07 22.56
N THR A 228 -21.20 -13.20 23.70
CA THR A 228 -20.92 -14.25 24.70
C THR A 228 -21.30 -15.64 24.16
N PRO A 229 -20.77 -16.74 24.73
CA PRO A 229 -21.15 -18.10 24.32
C PRO A 229 -22.66 -18.36 24.32
N LYS A 230 -23.39 -17.81 25.31
CA LYS A 230 -24.85 -17.92 25.37
C LYS A 230 -25.53 -17.25 24.18
N GLN A 231 -25.13 -16.01 23.86
CA GLN A 231 -25.69 -15.27 22.72
C GLN A 231 -25.36 -15.94 21.38
N LYS A 232 -24.20 -16.58 21.25
CA LYS A 232 -23.85 -17.38 20.06
C LYS A 232 -24.79 -18.58 19.86
N VAL A 233 -25.19 -19.26 20.94
CA VAL A 233 -26.18 -20.35 20.87
C VAL A 233 -27.56 -19.84 20.44
N GLU A 234 -28.03 -18.73 21.02
CA GLU A 234 -29.31 -18.11 20.64
C GLU A 234 -29.32 -17.69 19.16
N LYS A 235 -28.22 -17.10 18.69
CA LYS A 235 -28.03 -16.76 17.27
C LYS A 235 -28.06 -18.01 16.38
N ARG A 236 -27.37 -19.10 16.74
CA ARG A 236 -27.37 -20.36 15.98
C ARG A 236 -28.77 -20.92 15.78
N ILE A 237 -29.56 -21.00 16.85
CA ILE A 237 -30.95 -21.51 16.80
C ILE A 237 -31.79 -20.66 15.84
N LYS A 238 -31.62 -19.34 15.86
CA LYS A 238 -32.33 -18.41 14.96
C LYS A 238 -31.92 -18.61 13.49
N GLU A 239 -30.62 -18.68 13.21
CA GLU A 239 -30.09 -18.88 11.85
C GLU A 239 -30.49 -20.24 11.29
N ARG A 240 -30.39 -21.30 12.10
CA ARG A 240 -30.72 -22.67 11.68
C ARG A 240 -32.17 -22.83 11.23
N LYS A 241 -33.11 -22.10 11.86
CA LYS A 241 -34.53 -22.06 11.46
C LYS A 241 -34.76 -21.44 10.08
N GLN A 242 -33.82 -20.64 9.56
CA GLN A 242 -33.93 -19.98 8.26
C GLN A 242 -33.37 -20.82 7.10
N TYR A 243 -32.64 -21.90 7.39
CA TYR A 243 -32.09 -22.79 6.38
C TYR A 243 -33.19 -23.47 5.55
N LYS A 244 -32.98 -23.55 4.24
CA LYS A 244 -33.86 -24.22 3.29
C LYS A 244 -33.05 -25.13 2.38
N LYS A 245 -33.63 -26.28 2.03
CA LYS A 245 -33.09 -27.16 1.00
C LYS A 245 -33.17 -26.49 -0.36
N VAL A 246 -32.22 -26.76 -1.26
CA VAL A 246 -32.27 -26.31 -2.64
C VAL A 246 -33.24 -27.19 -3.42
N LYS A 247 -34.36 -26.62 -3.88
CA LYS A 247 -35.36 -27.36 -4.66
C LYS A 247 -35.19 -27.07 -6.15
N ILE A 248 -34.92 -28.11 -6.93
CA ILE A 248 -34.80 -28.02 -8.39
C ILE A 248 -36.14 -28.45 -8.99
N SER A 249 -36.95 -27.49 -9.43
CA SER A 249 -38.28 -27.73 -9.99
C SER A 249 -38.31 -27.91 -11.50
N HIS A 250 -37.34 -27.33 -12.22
CA HIS A 250 -37.29 -27.35 -13.68
C HIS A 250 -35.91 -27.77 -14.19
N ILE A 251 -35.90 -28.64 -15.19
CA ILE A 251 -34.70 -29.09 -15.90
C ILE A 251 -34.94 -28.87 -17.38
N ASN A 252 -34.09 -28.07 -18.01
CA ASN A 252 -34.11 -27.86 -19.45
C ASN A 252 -33.85 -29.19 -20.18
N PRO A 253 -34.50 -29.45 -21.32
CA PRO A 253 -34.36 -30.72 -22.04
C PRO A 253 -32.93 -31.06 -22.50
N ILE A 254 -32.04 -30.08 -22.61
CA ILE A 254 -30.71 -30.24 -23.21
C ILE A 254 -29.61 -30.11 -22.14
N ARG A 255 -29.50 -28.91 -21.55
CA ARG A 255 -28.51 -28.56 -20.54
C ARG A 255 -29.11 -27.59 -19.52
N THR A 256 -28.87 -27.85 -18.24
CA THR A 256 -29.28 -26.99 -17.12
C THR A 256 -28.08 -26.74 -16.23
N THR A 257 -27.90 -25.50 -15.78
CA THR A 257 -26.90 -25.14 -14.76
C THR A 257 -27.62 -24.50 -13.59
N ILE A 258 -27.44 -25.05 -12.40
CA ILE A 258 -28.07 -24.61 -11.16
C ILE A 258 -26.97 -24.18 -10.19
N SER A 259 -27.05 -22.97 -9.65
CA SER A 259 -26.17 -22.55 -8.55
C SER A 259 -26.58 -23.26 -7.25
N LEU A 260 -25.57 -23.66 -6.47
CA LEU A 260 -25.72 -24.18 -5.11
C LEU A 260 -25.16 -23.18 -4.08
N ASP A 261 -24.97 -21.92 -4.47
CA ASP A 261 -24.51 -20.85 -3.58
C ASP A 261 -25.59 -20.46 -2.55
N GLY A 262 -25.20 -19.75 -1.50
CA GLY A 262 -26.04 -19.32 -0.40
C GLY A 262 -25.73 -20.07 0.90
N ASN A 263 -26.75 -20.27 1.74
CA ASN A 263 -26.59 -20.84 3.07
C ASN A 263 -26.40 -22.36 3.02
N TRP A 264 -25.27 -22.84 3.54
CA TRP A 264 -24.99 -24.26 3.79
C TRP A 264 -25.03 -24.54 5.29
N LEU A 265 -25.35 -25.78 5.64
CA LEU A 265 -25.16 -26.27 7.00
C LEU A 265 -23.66 -26.50 7.22
N PHE A 266 -23.13 -26.04 8.34
CA PHE A 266 -21.71 -26.13 8.67
C PHE A 266 -21.48 -26.68 10.07
N LYS A 267 -20.45 -27.52 10.24
CA LYS A 267 -20.04 -28.00 11.56
C LYS A 267 -18.52 -28.21 11.64
N PRO A 268 -17.83 -27.61 12.62
CA PRO A 268 -16.43 -27.94 12.88
C PRO A 268 -16.27 -29.41 13.27
N ASP A 269 -15.22 -30.07 12.79
CA ASP A 269 -14.97 -31.50 13.08
C ASP A 269 -14.82 -31.79 14.58
N HIS A 270 -14.29 -30.84 15.36
CA HIS A 270 -14.12 -30.98 16.80
C HIS A 270 -15.45 -30.90 17.59
N GLU A 271 -16.56 -30.52 16.94
CA GLU A 271 -17.91 -30.54 17.51
C GLU A 271 -18.71 -31.77 17.10
N LEU A 272 -18.18 -32.63 16.21
CA LEU A 272 -18.82 -33.89 15.83
C LEU A 272 -18.50 -34.98 16.86
N ILE A 273 -19.52 -35.79 17.19
CA ILE A 273 -19.34 -36.98 18.04
C ILE A 273 -18.71 -38.12 17.22
N ASN A 274 -19.19 -38.32 15.99
CA ASN A 274 -18.64 -39.27 15.02
C ASN A 274 -18.69 -38.63 13.62
N ARG A 275 -17.62 -38.78 12.84
CA ARG A 275 -17.51 -38.26 11.47
C ARG A 275 -18.53 -38.85 10.50
N GLU A 276 -18.99 -40.09 10.73
CA GLU A 276 -20.04 -40.70 9.89
C GLU A 276 -21.35 -39.91 9.96
N GLN A 277 -21.62 -39.23 11.08
CA GLN A 277 -22.79 -38.36 11.23
C GLN A 277 -22.79 -37.20 10.24
N ALA A 278 -21.65 -36.80 9.69
CA ALA A 278 -21.57 -35.72 8.72
C ALA A 278 -21.93 -36.17 7.29
N ILE A 279 -21.89 -37.47 6.99
CA ILE A 279 -22.23 -38.01 5.66
C ILE A 279 -23.53 -38.81 5.64
N ASP A 280 -24.04 -39.23 6.80
CA ASP A 280 -25.29 -39.97 6.93
C ASP A 280 -26.53 -39.05 6.80
N ALA A 281 -27.33 -39.30 5.76
CA ALA A 281 -28.56 -38.57 5.47
C ALA A 281 -29.66 -38.71 6.56
N ASN A 282 -29.53 -39.66 7.49
CA ASN A 282 -30.50 -39.86 8.57
C ASN A 282 -30.11 -39.15 9.87
N SER A 283 -28.88 -38.65 9.97
CA SER A 283 -28.41 -37.92 11.15
C SER A 283 -29.05 -36.53 11.23
N SER A 284 -29.42 -36.08 12.44
CA SER A 284 -30.02 -34.76 12.65
C SER A 284 -29.06 -33.62 12.30
N ASP A 285 -29.63 -32.57 11.71
CA ASP A 285 -28.92 -31.33 11.38
C ASP A 285 -29.24 -30.19 12.37
N ASP A 286 -29.95 -30.44 13.47
CA ASP A 286 -30.52 -29.38 14.34
C ASP A 286 -29.47 -28.53 15.07
N ASP A 287 -28.30 -29.10 15.34
CA ASP A 287 -27.20 -28.42 16.03
C ASP A 287 -26.14 -27.82 15.08
N TRP A 288 -26.35 -27.93 13.77
CA TRP A 288 -25.44 -27.39 12.77
C TRP A 288 -25.51 -25.85 12.71
N HIS A 289 -24.38 -25.24 12.37
CA HIS A 289 -24.26 -23.81 12.10
C HIS A 289 -24.71 -23.51 10.68
N ILE A 290 -24.89 -22.22 10.37
CA ILE A 290 -25.07 -21.74 9.00
C ILE A 290 -23.78 -21.02 8.58
N LEU A 291 -23.28 -21.38 7.41
CA LEU A 291 -22.18 -20.69 6.75
C LEU A 291 -22.56 -20.42 5.29
N GLU A 292 -22.38 -19.19 4.86
CA GLU A 292 -22.59 -18.82 3.47
C GLU A 292 -21.50 -19.42 2.58
N VAL A 293 -21.86 -19.90 1.39
CA VAL A 293 -20.97 -20.39 0.36
C VAL A 293 -21.30 -19.62 -0.93
N PRO A 294 -20.33 -18.99 -1.60
CA PRO A 294 -18.90 -19.05 -1.33
C PRO A 294 -18.43 -18.16 -0.18
N ASN A 295 -17.69 -18.72 0.79
CA ASN A 295 -17.02 -17.95 1.85
C ASN A 295 -15.91 -18.78 2.54
N PHE A 296 -15.08 -18.08 3.32
CA PHE A 296 -14.11 -18.70 4.24
C PHE A 296 -14.69 -18.74 5.67
N TRP A 297 -14.38 -19.80 6.43
CA TRP A 297 -14.77 -19.87 7.86
C TRP A 297 -13.83 -19.09 8.78
N ASN A 298 -12.68 -18.62 8.26
CA ASN A 298 -11.75 -17.73 8.93
C ASN A 298 -11.51 -16.45 8.08
N PRO A 299 -10.86 -15.41 8.64
CA PRO A 299 -10.68 -14.14 7.94
C PRO A 299 -9.96 -14.27 6.60
N SER A 300 -10.47 -13.59 5.57
CA SER A 300 -9.79 -13.48 4.28
C SER A 300 -8.78 -12.34 4.31
N ARG A 301 -7.64 -12.58 4.97
CA ARG A 301 -6.60 -11.57 5.15
C ARG A 301 -5.47 -11.75 4.15
N ILE A 302 -5.39 -10.81 3.21
CA ILE A 302 -4.45 -10.82 2.09
C ILE A 302 -3.45 -9.66 2.18
N TRP A 303 -2.16 -9.97 2.18
CA TRP A 303 -1.05 -9.03 2.07
C TRP A 303 -1.29 -7.65 2.74
N LEU A 304 -1.20 -6.52 2.02
CA LEU A 304 -1.40 -5.15 2.55
C LEU A 304 -2.63 -4.98 3.45
N HIS A 305 -3.71 -5.70 3.19
CA HIS A 305 -5.01 -5.58 3.86
C HIS A 305 -5.24 -6.63 4.95
N GLY A 306 -4.31 -7.58 5.08
CA GLY A 306 -4.37 -8.68 6.05
C GLY A 306 -3.18 -8.76 6.98
N GLU A 307 -2.11 -8.02 6.71
CA GLU A 307 -0.91 -7.99 7.51
C GLU A 307 -1.14 -7.33 8.87
N THR A 308 -0.50 -7.92 9.86
CA THR A 308 -0.24 -7.28 11.14
C THR A 308 1.20 -6.73 11.15
N PHE A 309 1.49 -5.83 12.08
CA PHE A 309 2.84 -5.30 12.27
C PHE A 309 3.23 -5.28 13.76
N MET A 310 4.54 -5.27 14.03
CA MET A 310 5.15 -5.55 15.34
C MET A 310 4.94 -6.99 15.82
N ASP A 311 5.48 -7.32 16.99
CA ASP A 311 5.44 -8.65 17.63
C ASP A 311 4.02 -8.99 18.16
N GLU A 312 3.02 -9.02 17.28
CA GLU A 312 1.68 -9.65 17.43
C GLU A 312 0.47 -8.70 17.63
N GLU A 313 -0.38 -8.59 16.59
CA GLU A 313 -1.84 -8.25 16.59
C GLU A 313 -2.33 -6.87 16.10
N HIS A 314 -1.50 -5.91 15.70
CA HIS A 314 -2.02 -4.64 15.16
C HIS A 314 -2.18 -4.67 13.65
N GLN A 315 -3.33 -4.23 13.13
CA GLN A 315 -3.53 -4.14 11.69
C GLN A 315 -2.55 -3.15 11.03
N LYS A 316 -2.01 -3.52 9.86
CA LYS A 316 -0.93 -2.80 9.17
C LYS A 316 -1.25 -1.35 8.81
N GLY A 317 -2.51 -0.99 8.59
CA GLY A 317 -2.89 0.36 8.16
C GLY A 317 -3.09 0.55 6.66
N ALA A 318 -3.25 -0.49 5.83
CA ALA A 318 -3.54 -0.27 4.39
C ALA A 318 -5.04 -0.22 4.11
N SER A 319 -5.82 -1.11 4.72
CA SER A 319 -7.29 -0.99 4.81
C SER A 319 -7.77 -1.49 6.18
N ASP A 320 -7.85 -0.59 7.15
CA ASP A 320 -8.17 -0.95 8.53
C ASP A 320 -9.64 -1.33 8.69
N THR A 321 -10.53 -0.69 7.94
CA THR A 321 -11.96 -0.97 8.01
C THR A 321 -12.28 -2.34 7.41
N TYR A 322 -11.60 -2.74 6.33
CA TYR A 322 -11.73 -4.10 5.80
C TYR A 322 -11.19 -5.14 6.80
N PHE A 323 -10.00 -4.90 7.36
CA PHE A 323 -9.42 -5.78 8.38
C PHE A 323 -10.40 -6.00 9.55
N GLN A 324 -11.05 -4.93 10.01
CA GLN A 324 -12.03 -5.02 11.08
C GLN A 324 -13.32 -5.71 10.64
N LYS A 325 -13.84 -5.43 9.44
CA LYS A 325 -15.02 -6.12 8.87
C LYS A 325 -14.83 -7.64 8.86
N GLU A 326 -13.66 -8.12 8.43
CA GLU A 326 -13.34 -9.55 8.42
C GLU A 326 -13.20 -10.13 9.83
N THR A 327 -12.64 -9.35 10.76
CA THR A 327 -12.57 -9.73 12.18
C THR A 327 -13.96 -9.87 12.78
N ASP A 328 -14.82 -8.87 12.58
CA ASP A 328 -16.20 -8.86 13.05
C ASP A 328 -17.01 -10.01 12.47
N ARG A 329 -16.86 -10.29 11.17
CA ARG A 329 -17.53 -11.42 10.51
C ARG A 329 -17.22 -12.73 11.22
N CYS A 330 -15.94 -13.01 11.49
CA CYS A 330 -15.50 -14.26 12.08
C CYS A 330 -15.75 -14.34 13.60
N GLU A 331 -15.51 -13.28 14.36
CA GLU A 331 -15.76 -13.28 15.82
C GLU A 331 -17.26 -13.42 16.13
N ASN A 332 -18.13 -12.93 15.25
CA ASN A 332 -19.58 -13.09 15.36
C ASN A 332 -20.12 -14.43 14.85
N TYR A 333 -19.28 -15.36 14.39
CA TYR A 333 -19.72 -16.71 14.11
C TYR A 333 -20.25 -17.42 15.36
N THR A 334 -21.18 -18.34 15.13
CA THR A 334 -21.80 -19.13 16.18
C THR A 334 -20.94 -20.32 16.63
N PHE A 335 -19.80 -20.54 15.98
CA PHE A 335 -18.76 -21.52 16.30
C PHE A 335 -17.41 -20.82 16.54
N ASP A 336 -16.42 -21.57 17.05
CA ASP A 336 -15.05 -21.09 17.25
C ASP A 336 -14.19 -21.34 16.00
N TYR A 337 -14.07 -20.32 15.15
CA TYR A 337 -13.30 -20.44 13.91
C TYR A 337 -11.79 -20.66 14.17
N LYS A 338 -11.25 -20.16 15.29
CA LYS A 338 -9.81 -20.29 15.62
C LYS A 338 -9.44 -21.73 15.94
N LYS A 339 -10.39 -22.54 16.43
CA LYS A 339 -10.22 -23.98 16.68
C LYS A 339 -10.56 -24.87 15.49
N THR A 340 -11.03 -24.30 14.38
CA THR A 340 -11.56 -25.06 13.25
C THR A 340 -10.50 -25.34 12.19
N ASN A 341 -9.92 -26.55 12.22
CA ASN A 341 -8.97 -27.05 11.21
C ASN A 341 -9.62 -27.91 10.11
N ILE A 342 -10.79 -28.50 10.41
CA ILE A 342 -11.60 -29.28 9.50
C ILE A 342 -13.04 -28.82 9.66
N GLY A 343 -13.70 -28.50 8.55
CA GLY A 343 -15.10 -28.10 8.50
C GLY A 343 -15.91 -29.05 7.62
N TRP A 344 -17.06 -29.48 8.12
CA TRP A 344 -18.03 -30.25 7.36
C TRP A 344 -19.16 -29.34 6.88
N TYR A 345 -19.51 -29.49 5.61
CA TYR A 345 -20.60 -28.80 4.96
C TYR A 345 -21.67 -29.79 4.54
N ARG A 346 -22.94 -29.42 4.69
CA ARG A 346 -24.08 -30.17 4.15
C ARG A 346 -24.97 -29.26 3.33
N GLN A 347 -25.34 -29.73 2.14
CA GLN A 347 -26.39 -29.14 1.32
C GLN A 347 -27.37 -30.19 0.86
N TRP A 348 -28.64 -29.93 1.14
CA TRP A 348 -29.74 -30.74 0.68
C TRP A 348 -30.26 -30.23 -0.66
N VAL A 349 -30.38 -31.14 -1.63
CA VAL A 349 -30.92 -30.86 -2.95
C VAL A 349 -32.10 -31.78 -3.23
N ASP A 350 -33.26 -31.20 -3.52
CA ASP A 350 -34.46 -31.92 -3.95
C ASP A 350 -34.52 -31.93 -5.48
N LEU A 351 -34.47 -33.13 -6.05
CA LEU A 351 -34.45 -33.38 -7.49
C LEU A 351 -35.81 -33.90 -7.99
N PRO A 352 -36.24 -33.53 -9.21
CA PRO A 352 -37.47 -34.04 -9.79
C PRO A 352 -37.28 -35.47 -10.33
N ASP A 353 -38.39 -36.20 -10.51
CA ASP A 353 -38.37 -37.57 -11.06
C ASP A 353 -37.89 -37.64 -12.52
N SER A 354 -37.90 -36.52 -13.24
CA SER A 354 -37.55 -36.39 -14.66
C SER A 354 -36.03 -36.44 -14.96
N LEU A 355 -35.24 -37.13 -14.15
CA LEU A 355 -33.78 -37.22 -14.27
C LEU A 355 -33.27 -38.45 -15.04
N ASN A 356 -34.16 -39.39 -15.39
CA ASN A 356 -33.77 -40.59 -16.12
C ASN A 356 -32.98 -40.22 -17.39
N ASP A 357 -31.88 -40.93 -17.61
CA ASP A 357 -30.94 -40.77 -18.74
C ASP A 357 -30.21 -39.41 -18.83
N LYS A 358 -30.09 -38.65 -17.74
CA LYS A 358 -29.25 -37.45 -17.66
C LYS A 358 -27.88 -37.72 -17.04
N ASN A 359 -26.89 -36.94 -17.43
CA ASN A 359 -25.62 -36.81 -16.70
C ASN A 359 -25.72 -35.63 -15.73
N ILE A 360 -25.18 -35.79 -14.53
CA ILE A 360 -25.15 -34.75 -13.51
C ILE A 360 -23.71 -34.59 -13.02
N GLU A 361 -23.18 -33.39 -13.18
CA GLU A 361 -21.84 -33.00 -12.75
C GLU A 361 -21.93 -31.95 -11.65
N LEU A 362 -21.23 -32.17 -10.55
CA LEU A 362 -21.03 -31.18 -9.51
C LEU A 362 -19.71 -30.46 -9.77
N ASN A 363 -19.77 -29.14 -9.85
CA ASN A 363 -18.62 -28.30 -10.15
C ASN A 363 -18.41 -27.27 -9.03
N PHE A 364 -17.25 -27.32 -8.39
CA PHE A 364 -16.75 -26.27 -7.50
C PHE A 364 -15.73 -25.44 -8.26
N ASP A 365 -15.92 -24.13 -8.31
CA ASP A 365 -14.96 -23.25 -8.97
C ASP A 365 -13.60 -23.25 -8.24
N ALA A 366 -13.62 -23.31 -6.89
CA ALA A 366 -12.45 -23.54 -6.04
C ALA A 366 -12.86 -23.90 -4.59
N VAL A 367 -12.06 -24.74 -3.92
CA VAL A 367 -12.19 -25.05 -2.48
C VAL A 367 -10.82 -24.92 -1.82
N SER A 368 -10.76 -24.21 -0.69
CA SER A 368 -9.53 -24.03 0.09
C SER A 368 -9.57 -24.94 1.32
N LYS A 369 -8.63 -25.83 1.60
CA LYS A 369 -7.54 -26.26 0.71
C LYS A 369 -7.80 -27.66 0.18
N MET A 370 -8.06 -28.64 1.03
CA MET A 370 -8.38 -30.01 0.62
C MET A 370 -9.86 -30.30 0.76
N ALA A 371 -10.44 -31.06 -0.18
CA ALA A 371 -11.86 -31.42 -0.15
C ALA A 371 -12.08 -32.92 -0.38
N GLU A 372 -12.98 -33.51 0.40
CA GLU A 372 -13.61 -34.81 0.12
C GLU A 372 -15.12 -34.57 -0.05
N VAL A 373 -15.68 -35.03 -1.18
CA VAL A 373 -17.08 -34.79 -1.54
C VAL A 373 -17.84 -36.11 -1.48
N TYR A 374 -18.90 -36.13 -0.69
CA TYR A 374 -19.79 -37.27 -0.50
C TYR A 374 -21.19 -36.94 -1.00
N VAL A 375 -21.84 -37.90 -1.63
CA VAL A 375 -23.23 -37.79 -2.05
C VAL A 375 -23.99 -38.99 -1.49
N ASN A 376 -25.01 -38.74 -0.68
CA ASN A 376 -25.80 -39.77 0.00
C ASN A 376 -24.93 -40.82 0.72
N GLY A 377 -23.93 -40.35 1.48
CA GLY A 377 -23.01 -41.21 2.25
C GLY A 377 -21.85 -41.83 1.47
N LYS A 378 -21.80 -41.70 0.14
CA LYS A 378 -20.76 -42.32 -0.70
C LYS A 378 -19.76 -41.29 -1.21
N LEU A 379 -18.46 -41.60 -1.16
CA LEU A 379 -17.41 -40.73 -1.69
C LEU A 379 -17.53 -40.61 -3.22
N ALA A 380 -17.73 -39.38 -3.70
CA ALA A 380 -17.84 -39.06 -5.12
C ALA A 380 -16.52 -38.54 -5.72
N GLY A 381 -15.67 -37.90 -4.90
CA GLY A 381 -14.37 -37.42 -5.34
C GLY A 381 -13.62 -36.62 -4.27
N ASN A 382 -12.41 -36.19 -4.63
CA ASN A 382 -11.57 -35.36 -3.77
C ASN A 382 -10.78 -34.32 -4.59
N ASN A 383 -10.22 -33.33 -3.91
CA ASN A 383 -9.35 -32.32 -4.51
C ASN A 383 -8.13 -32.03 -3.64
N LYS A 384 -7.00 -31.82 -4.34
CA LYS A 384 -5.78 -31.24 -3.79
C LYS A 384 -5.43 -29.95 -4.53
N GLY A 385 -5.55 -28.81 -3.86
CA GLY A 385 -5.19 -27.48 -4.35
C GLY A 385 -6.23 -26.45 -3.92
N MET A 386 -5.84 -25.17 -3.83
CA MET A 386 -6.71 -24.11 -3.33
C MET A 386 -7.53 -23.40 -4.42
N PHE A 387 -7.01 -23.33 -5.65
CA PHE A 387 -7.49 -22.43 -6.70
C PHE A 387 -8.17 -23.12 -7.88
N GLY A 388 -7.83 -24.39 -8.13
CA GLY A 388 -8.34 -25.12 -9.29
C GLY A 388 -9.80 -25.56 -9.16
N GLU A 389 -10.48 -25.63 -10.31
CA GLU A 389 -11.84 -26.19 -10.37
C GLU A 389 -11.87 -27.70 -10.07
N ILE A 390 -12.98 -28.14 -9.47
CA ILE A 390 -13.27 -29.54 -9.15
C ILE A 390 -14.54 -29.94 -9.90
N LYS A 391 -14.42 -30.83 -10.91
CA LYS A 391 -15.55 -31.36 -11.68
C LYS A 391 -15.74 -32.84 -11.37
N LEU A 392 -16.89 -33.19 -10.79
CA LEU A 392 -17.22 -34.56 -10.37
C LEU A 392 -18.50 -35.03 -11.06
N ASP A 393 -18.44 -36.15 -11.77
CA ASP A 393 -19.63 -36.84 -12.26
C ASP A 393 -20.31 -37.55 -11.08
N ILE A 394 -21.46 -37.03 -10.66
CA ILE A 394 -22.20 -37.54 -9.50
C ILE A 394 -23.49 -38.29 -9.88
N THR A 395 -23.69 -38.56 -11.17
CA THR A 395 -24.91 -39.16 -11.73
C THR A 395 -25.35 -40.42 -10.97
N LYS A 396 -24.39 -41.31 -10.66
CA LYS A 396 -24.67 -42.62 -10.03
C LYS A 396 -25.00 -42.55 -8.54
N PHE A 397 -24.82 -41.39 -7.90
CA PHE A 397 -25.04 -41.22 -6.46
C PHE A 397 -26.38 -40.55 -6.13
N LEU A 398 -27.02 -39.94 -7.12
CA LEU A 398 -28.26 -39.20 -6.96
C LEU A 398 -29.48 -40.08 -7.17
N LYS A 399 -30.57 -39.71 -6.50
CA LYS A 399 -31.91 -40.32 -6.61
C LYS A 399 -32.97 -39.23 -6.77
N PRO A 400 -34.16 -39.53 -7.30
CA PRO A 400 -35.27 -38.60 -7.23
C PRO A 400 -35.60 -38.19 -5.78
N GLY A 401 -36.11 -36.98 -5.59
CA GLY A 401 -36.38 -36.41 -4.27
C GLY A 401 -35.13 -35.90 -3.57
N SER A 402 -35.08 -36.06 -2.24
CA SER A 402 -34.05 -35.44 -1.38
C SER A 402 -32.71 -36.16 -1.46
N ASN A 403 -31.65 -35.40 -1.70
CA ASN A 403 -30.26 -35.86 -1.75
C ASN A 403 -29.39 -35.00 -0.83
N LEU A 404 -28.45 -35.65 -0.13
CA LEU A 404 -27.45 -34.96 0.68
C LEU A 404 -26.13 -34.90 -0.08
N ILE A 405 -25.61 -33.68 -0.25
CA ILE A 405 -24.22 -33.42 -0.62
C ILE A 405 -23.49 -33.02 0.66
N ALA A 406 -22.48 -33.78 1.05
CA ALA A 406 -21.62 -33.47 2.18
C ALA A 406 -20.19 -33.21 1.70
N VAL A 407 -19.57 -32.13 2.17
CA VAL A 407 -18.20 -31.76 1.79
C VAL A 407 -17.38 -31.60 3.06
N LYS A 408 -16.31 -32.39 3.16
CA LYS A 408 -15.30 -32.21 4.20
C LYS A 408 -14.20 -31.34 3.63
N VAL A 409 -13.91 -30.23 4.30
CA VAL A 409 -12.85 -29.31 3.92
C VAL A 409 -11.78 -29.30 5.01
N MET A 410 -10.52 -29.44 4.62
CA MET A 410 -9.38 -29.53 5.55
C MET A 410 -8.35 -28.45 5.26
N LYS A 411 -7.82 -27.86 6.33
CA LYS A 411 -6.77 -26.82 6.29
C LYS A 411 -5.42 -27.40 5.89
N ASP A 412 -4.95 -28.40 6.64
CA ASP A 412 -3.58 -28.90 6.51
C ASP A 412 -3.50 -30.07 5.53
N TYR A 413 -2.55 -29.98 4.60
CA TYR A 413 -2.15 -31.09 3.74
C TYR A 413 -0.82 -31.69 4.19
N THR A 414 0.19 -30.83 4.30
CA THR A 414 1.53 -31.23 4.69
C THR A 414 1.63 -31.21 6.21
N LYS A 415 1.72 -32.39 6.82
CA LYS A 415 1.99 -32.50 8.25
C LYS A 415 3.50 -32.43 8.51
N ASP A 416 3.87 -31.87 9.67
CA ASP A 416 5.22 -31.91 10.22
C ASP A 416 6.30 -31.20 9.36
N ILE A 417 6.01 -29.98 8.89
CA ILE A 417 7.03 -29.13 8.26
C ILE A 417 8.09 -28.76 9.30
N LYS A 418 9.31 -29.29 9.13
CA LYS A 418 10.45 -28.98 10.00
C LYS A 418 10.68 -27.47 10.06
N ASN A 419 10.72 -26.94 11.29
CA ASN A 419 10.90 -25.51 11.58
C ASN A 419 9.91 -24.61 10.80
N ALA A 420 8.63 -24.99 10.73
CA ALA A 420 7.59 -24.29 9.96
C ALA A 420 7.60 -22.75 10.13
N ASN A 421 7.78 -22.27 11.36
CA ASN A 421 7.75 -20.84 11.70
C ASN A 421 9.10 -20.12 11.51
N GLU A 422 10.17 -20.84 11.17
CA GLU A 422 11.48 -20.23 10.93
C GLU A 422 11.44 -19.42 9.63
N ILE A 423 11.95 -18.19 9.69
CA ILE A 423 12.03 -17.25 8.57
C ILE A 423 13.12 -17.73 7.61
N ALA A 424 12.74 -18.16 6.42
CA ALA A 424 13.65 -18.58 5.36
C ALA A 424 14.31 -17.39 4.66
N THR A 425 13.55 -16.31 4.45
CA THR A 425 14.03 -15.05 3.88
C THR A 425 13.05 -13.90 4.16
N ILE A 426 13.40 -12.68 3.76
CA ILE A 426 12.51 -11.52 3.79
C ILE A 426 12.30 -11.05 2.35
N ALA A 427 11.07 -11.15 1.86
CA ALA A 427 10.64 -10.63 0.58
C ALA A 427 10.07 -9.22 0.79
N VAL A 428 10.77 -8.19 0.33
CA VAL A 428 10.38 -6.79 0.54
C VAL A 428 10.33 -6.40 2.04
N THR A 429 9.17 -6.53 2.69
CA THR A 429 8.95 -6.38 4.14
C THR A 429 8.30 -7.59 4.79
N VAL A 430 8.07 -8.65 4.01
CA VAL A 430 7.36 -9.83 4.44
C VAL A 430 8.36 -10.91 4.80
N GLU A 431 8.30 -11.37 6.04
CA GLU A 431 8.98 -12.58 6.46
C GLU A 431 8.34 -13.78 5.77
N VAL A 432 9.15 -14.54 5.03
CA VAL A 432 8.74 -15.75 4.32
C VAL A 432 9.22 -16.94 5.13
N THR A 433 8.28 -17.72 5.65
CA THR A 433 8.58 -18.86 6.54
C THR A 433 8.77 -20.16 5.76
N ASN A 434 9.33 -21.18 6.42
CA ASN A 434 9.39 -22.53 5.85
C ASN A 434 8.00 -23.10 5.51
N GLN A 435 6.96 -22.79 6.31
CA GLN A 435 5.59 -23.20 6.02
C GLN A 435 5.15 -22.67 4.65
N MET A 436 5.39 -21.38 4.38
CA MET A 436 4.98 -20.74 3.12
C MET A 436 5.62 -21.38 1.88
N LEU A 437 6.86 -21.87 2.01
CA LEU A 437 7.62 -22.48 0.93
C LEU A 437 7.36 -23.98 0.76
N LYS A 438 6.82 -24.66 1.77
CA LYS A 438 6.77 -26.14 1.84
C LYS A 438 5.38 -26.70 2.04
N ASP A 439 4.35 -25.87 1.96
CA ASP A 439 2.95 -26.30 1.99
C ASP A 439 2.23 -26.00 0.66
N ILE A 440 0.93 -26.27 0.59
CA ILE A 440 0.12 -26.04 -0.62
C ILE A 440 0.12 -24.55 -1.01
N PRO A 441 0.19 -24.24 -2.33
CA PRO A 441 0.01 -22.88 -2.85
C PRO A 441 -1.20 -22.17 -2.25
N HIS A 442 -1.00 -20.95 -1.76
CA HIS A 442 -2.06 -20.17 -1.11
C HIS A 442 -1.99 -18.66 -1.37
N GLY A 443 -1.34 -18.23 -2.45
CA GLY A 443 -1.21 -16.80 -2.75
C GLY A 443 -0.52 -16.02 -1.62
N PHE A 444 -0.92 -14.76 -1.40
CA PHE A 444 -0.44 -13.93 -0.27
C PHE A 444 -1.40 -13.91 0.93
N PHE A 445 -2.15 -14.98 1.16
CA PHE A 445 -2.98 -15.05 2.36
C PHE A 445 -2.13 -15.26 3.62
N ARG A 446 -2.45 -14.53 4.69
CA ARG A 446 -1.69 -14.58 5.95
C ARG A 446 -2.20 -15.63 6.93
N ASP A 447 -3.52 -15.67 7.12
CA ASP A 447 -4.17 -16.52 8.12
C ASP A 447 -4.62 -17.89 7.56
N GLU A 448 -4.13 -18.25 6.36
CA GLU A 448 -4.43 -19.50 5.68
C GLU A 448 -5.94 -19.77 5.60
N PRO A 449 -6.70 -18.97 4.82
CA PRO A 449 -8.14 -19.02 4.77
C PRO A 449 -8.64 -20.32 4.16
N VAL A 450 -9.69 -20.90 4.73
CA VAL A 450 -10.20 -22.25 4.43
C VAL A 450 -11.72 -22.20 4.29
N GLY A 451 -12.26 -22.91 3.30
CA GLY A 451 -13.68 -22.89 2.97
C GLY A 451 -13.97 -23.18 1.50
N ILE A 452 -15.25 -23.33 1.19
CA ILE A 452 -15.73 -23.36 -0.19
C ILE A 452 -15.87 -21.89 -0.61
N TRP A 453 -14.84 -21.33 -1.26
CA TRP A 453 -14.64 -19.88 -1.38
C TRP A 453 -14.91 -19.32 -2.78
N GLN A 454 -15.24 -20.17 -3.74
CA GLN A 454 -15.77 -19.79 -5.05
C GLN A 454 -17.03 -20.60 -5.37
N PRO A 455 -17.85 -20.16 -6.34
CA PRO A 455 -19.18 -20.70 -6.59
C PRO A 455 -19.25 -22.22 -6.78
N VAL A 456 -20.40 -22.79 -6.42
CA VAL A 456 -20.72 -24.20 -6.62
C VAL A 456 -21.91 -24.32 -7.55
N LYS A 457 -21.83 -25.23 -8.53
CA LYS A 457 -22.93 -25.45 -9.48
C LYS A 457 -23.15 -26.93 -9.78
N LEU A 458 -24.42 -27.25 -10.02
CA LEU A 458 -24.87 -28.53 -10.57
C LEU A 458 -25.13 -28.35 -12.07
N ILE A 459 -24.49 -29.16 -12.90
CA ILE A 459 -24.65 -29.14 -14.36
C ILE A 459 -25.33 -30.44 -14.78
N ILE A 460 -26.52 -30.32 -15.36
CA ILE A 460 -27.33 -31.46 -15.83
C ILE A 460 -27.34 -31.44 -17.35
N THR A 461 -26.86 -32.50 -18.01
CA THR A 461 -26.80 -32.62 -19.47
C THR A 461 -27.42 -33.92 -19.96
N ASN A 462 -27.63 -34.04 -21.28
CA ASN A 462 -27.82 -35.35 -21.92
C ASN A 462 -26.52 -36.19 -21.90
N PRO A 463 -26.58 -37.49 -22.27
CA PRO A 463 -25.43 -38.39 -22.27
C PRO A 463 -24.30 -38.00 -23.22
N VAL A 464 -24.65 -37.39 -24.36
CA VAL A 464 -23.67 -36.78 -25.28
C VAL A 464 -23.50 -35.33 -24.87
N LYS A 465 -22.28 -34.92 -24.52
CA LYS A 465 -22.01 -33.55 -24.05
C LYS A 465 -20.70 -32.97 -24.56
N ILE A 466 -20.65 -31.65 -24.61
CA ILE A 466 -19.44 -30.83 -24.73
C ILE A 466 -18.80 -30.73 -23.34
N VAL A 467 -17.51 -31.07 -23.27
CA VAL A 467 -16.72 -31.14 -22.02
C VAL A 467 -15.82 -29.91 -21.85
N ASP A 468 -15.19 -29.49 -22.95
CA ASP A 468 -14.25 -28.36 -23.01
C ASP A 468 -14.24 -27.81 -24.44
N THR A 469 -14.07 -26.49 -24.53
CA THR A 469 -14.02 -25.77 -25.80
C THR A 469 -12.89 -24.76 -25.73
N TYR A 470 -12.02 -24.77 -26.74
CA TYR A 470 -10.97 -23.76 -26.88
C TYR A 470 -11.13 -22.99 -28.19
N ILE A 471 -11.28 -21.68 -28.05
CA ILE A 471 -11.33 -20.72 -29.15
C ILE A 471 -9.94 -20.10 -29.29
N LYS A 472 -9.29 -20.31 -30.44
CA LYS A 472 -8.01 -19.71 -30.83
C LYS A 472 -8.30 -18.61 -31.87
N PRO A 473 -8.63 -17.38 -31.45
CA PRO A 473 -8.98 -16.32 -32.38
C PRO A 473 -7.77 -15.84 -33.18
N ASN A 474 -8.02 -15.40 -34.40
CA ASN A 474 -7.11 -14.58 -35.21
C ASN A 474 -7.88 -13.32 -35.68
N LEU A 475 -7.28 -12.52 -36.57
CA LEU A 475 -7.87 -11.25 -37.01
C LEU A 475 -9.09 -11.41 -37.95
N THR A 476 -9.29 -12.58 -38.55
CA THR A 476 -10.30 -12.84 -39.61
C THR A 476 -11.10 -14.11 -39.35
N GLY A 477 -11.08 -14.63 -38.12
CA GLY A 477 -11.57 -15.97 -37.86
C GLY A 477 -11.10 -16.56 -36.54
N ALA A 478 -11.31 -17.86 -36.39
CA ALA A 478 -10.82 -18.63 -35.24
C ALA A 478 -10.68 -20.10 -35.60
N ARG A 479 -9.72 -20.74 -34.92
CA ARG A 479 -9.63 -22.20 -34.83
C ARG A 479 -10.31 -22.67 -33.54
N PHE A 480 -11.06 -23.76 -33.64
CA PHE A 480 -11.83 -24.33 -32.54
C PHE A 480 -11.34 -25.74 -32.22
N GLU A 481 -11.16 -26.05 -30.95
CA GLU A 481 -10.91 -27.40 -30.44
C GLU A 481 -12.00 -27.74 -29.42
N ILE A 482 -12.85 -28.71 -29.76
CA ILE A 482 -14.03 -29.09 -28.96
C ILE A 482 -13.84 -30.52 -28.46
N GLN A 483 -13.82 -30.69 -27.14
CA GLN A 483 -13.79 -32.00 -26.50
C GLN A 483 -15.21 -32.49 -26.22
N LEU A 484 -15.50 -33.70 -26.68
CA LEU A 484 -16.81 -34.33 -26.63
C LEU A 484 -16.74 -35.63 -25.84
N ARG A 485 -17.84 -35.97 -25.16
CA ARG A 485 -18.00 -37.25 -24.45
C ARG A 485 -19.37 -37.86 -24.72
N ASN A 486 -19.41 -39.18 -24.87
CA ASN A 486 -20.65 -39.96 -24.90
C ASN A 486 -20.70 -40.94 -23.73
N THR A 487 -21.60 -40.72 -22.77
CA THR A 487 -21.82 -41.63 -21.64
C THR A 487 -23.01 -42.58 -21.84
N SER A 488 -23.70 -42.53 -23.00
CA SER A 488 -24.76 -43.47 -23.30
C SER A 488 -24.21 -44.85 -23.65
N LYS A 489 -25.03 -45.89 -23.44
CA LYS A 489 -24.72 -47.29 -23.77
C LYS A 489 -24.63 -47.59 -25.27
N LEU A 490 -24.88 -46.59 -26.12
CA LEU A 490 -24.96 -46.76 -27.56
C LEU A 490 -23.99 -45.81 -28.25
N LYS A 491 -23.47 -46.26 -29.39
CA LYS A 491 -22.81 -45.38 -30.35
C LYS A 491 -23.77 -44.25 -30.74
N LYS A 492 -23.27 -43.02 -30.79
CA LYS A 492 -24.01 -41.84 -31.24
C LYS A 492 -23.35 -41.22 -32.46
N ILE A 493 -24.20 -40.72 -33.37
CA ILE A 493 -23.78 -40.04 -34.61
C ILE A 493 -24.47 -38.68 -34.64
N PHE A 494 -23.70 -37.61 -34.69
CA PHE A 494 -24.22 -36.25 -34.61
C PHE A 494 -23.36 -35.27 -35.42
N ASN A 495 -23.92 -34.10 -35.69
CA ASN A 495 -23.26 -32.97 -36.34
C ASN A 495 -22.97 -31.91 -35.28
N LEU A 496 -21.94 -31.11 -35.53
CA LEU A 496 -21.62 -29.92 -34.75
C LEU A 496 -21.95 -28.69 -35.59
N ASN A 497 -22.85 -27.84 -35.10
CA ASN A 497 -23.18 -26.55 -35.69
C ASN A 497 -22.57 -25.44 -34.82
N THR A 498 -22.08 -24.39 -35.46
CA THR A 498 -21.49 -23.22 -34.79
C THR A 498 -22.21 -21.97 -35.25
N SER A 499 -22.61 -21.13 -34.30
CA SER A 499 -23.10 -19.77 -34.53
C SER A 499 -22.27 -18.77 -33.72
N ILE A 500 -21.91 -17.64 -34.33
CA ILE A 500 -21.17 -16.55 -33.68
C ILE A 500 -22.00 -15.29 -33.84
N LYS A 501 -22.37 -14.68 -32.72
CA LYS A 501 -23.26 -13.53 -32.65
C LYS A 501 -22.61 -12.41 -31.84
N GLU A 502 -22.71 -11.16 -32.29
CA GLU A 502 -22.19 -10.01 -31.53
C GLU A 502 -22.98 -9.86 -30.21
N LYS A 503 -22.27 -9.77 -29.08
CA LYS A 503 -22.88 -9.76 -27.75
C LYS A 503 -23.81 -8.56 -27.60
N GLY A 504 -25.03 -8.80 -27.12
CA GLY A 504 -26.02 -7.75 -26.85
C GLY A 504 -26.75 -7.20 -28.07
N THR A 505 -26.49 -7.76 -29.25
CA THR A 505 -27.18 -7.41 -30.52
C THR A 505 -27.91 -8.63 -31.06
N ASP A 506 -28.60 -8.52 -32.20
CA ASP A 506 -29.10 -9.65 -33.00
C ASP A 506 -28.21 -10.03 -34.19
N ASP A 507 -27.05 -9.37 -34.32
CA ASP A 507 -26.17 -9.51 -35.47
C ASP A 507 -25.40 -10.84 -35.45
N ILE A 508 -25.73 -11.71 -36.40
CA ILE A 508 -25.06 -13.00 -36.61
C ILE A 508 -23.86 -12.79 -37.54
N LEU A 509 -22.66 -12.99 -37.02
CA LEU A 509 -21.43 -12.96 -37.82
C LEU A 509 -21.32 -14.21 -38.72
N ILE A 510 -21.70 -15.37 -38.20
CA ILE A 510 -21.81 -16.61 -38.97
C ILE A 510 -22.71 -17.62 -38.28
N GLU A 511 -23.42 -18.43 -39.07
CA GLU A 511 -24.05 -19.67 -38.62
C GLU A 511 -23.82 -20.76 -39.67
N ARG A 512 -23.25 -21.90 -39.25
CA ARG A 512 -22.99 -23.02 -40.17
C ARG A 512 -22.95 -24.36 -39.47
N GLU A 513 -23.11 -25.40 -40.27
CA GLU A 513 -22.70 -26.76 -39.89
C GLU A 513 -21.18 -26.88 -40.02
N SER A 514 -20.50 -27.07 -38.90
CA SER A 514 -19.04 -27.04 -38.81
C SER A 514 -18.41 -28.40 -39.09
N ILE A 515 -18.98 -29.47 -38.52
CA ILE A 515 -18.52 -30.85 -38.73
C ILE A 515 -19.73 -31.78 -38.86
N LYS A 516 -19.74 -32.62 -39.90
CA LYS A 516 -20.79 -33.62 -40.14
C LYS A 516 -20.39 -35.01 -39.64
N LYS A 517 -21.37 -35.80 -39.22
CA LYS A 517 -21.23 -37.25 -38.93
C LYS A 517 -20.09 -37.57 -37.94
N ILE A 518 -19.99 -36.81 -36.85
CA ILE A 518 -19.13 -37.16 -35.73
C ILE A 518 -19.66 -38.46 -35.12
N ILE A 519 -18.78 -39.45 -34.93
CA ILE A 519 -19.10 -40.74 -34.31
C ILE A 519 -18.36 -40.84 -32.99
N LEU A 520 -19.09 -41.09 -31.90
CA LEU A 520 -18.56 -41.49 -30.59
C LEU A 520 -19.15 -42.84 -30.17
N LYS A 521 -18.29 -43.76 -29.76
CA LYS A 521 -18.63 -45.03 -29.10
C LYS A 521 -19.11 -44.79 -27.66
N GLU A 522 -19.62 -45.82 -27.01
CA GLU A 522 -19.92 -45.79 -25.58
C GLU A 522 -18.66 -45.44 -24.79
N GLY A 523 -18.77 -44.47 -23.87
CA GLY A 523 -17.69 -44.04 -22.98
C GLY A 523 -16.58 -43.21 -23.63
N GLU A 524 -16.60 -43.02 -24.96
CA GLU A 524 -15.51 -42.39 -25.69
C GLU A 524 -15.39 -40.88 -25.40
N TYR A 525 -14.15 -40.43 -25.27
CA TYR A 525 -13.77 -39.01 -25.36
C TYR A 525 -13.13 -38.75 -26.72
N LYS A 526 -13.50 -37.64 -27.35
CA LYS A 526 -12.94 -37.25 -28.64
C LYS A 526 -12.79 -35.74 -28.74
N THR A 527 -11.62 -35.29 -29.18
CA THR A 527 -11.41 -33.89 -29.58
C THR A 527 -11.63 -33.75 -31.07
N VAL A 528 -12.44 -32.78 -31.48
CA VAL A 528 -12.63 -32.40 -32.88
C VAL A 528 -12.12 -30.98 -33.09
N THR A 529 -11.50 -30.75 -34.25
CA THR A 529 -10.88 -29.48 -34.60
C THR A 529 -11.41 -28.98 -35.94
N PHE A 530 -11.72 -27.69 -36.03
CA PHE A 530 -12.11 -27.04 -37.28
C PHE A 530 -11.78 -25.55 -37.23
N GLU A 531 -11.84 -24.88 -38.36
CA GLU A 531 -11.55 -23.45 -38.49
C GLU A 531 -12.69 -22.73 -39.23
N ILE A 532 -12.91 -21.48 -38.84
CA ILE A 532 -13.74 -20.54 -39.57
C ILE A 532 -12.85 -19.33 -39.90
N ASN A 533 -12.67 -19.05 -41.19
CA ASN A 533 -11.82 -17.99 -41.73
C ASN A 533 -12.66 -17.03 -42.59
N ASN A 534 -12.05 -15.96 -43.11
CA ASN A 534 -12.68 -14.94 -43.96
C ASN A 534 -13.87 -14.20 -43.31
N LEU A 535 -13.84 -14.09 -41.98
CA LEU A 535 -14.74 -13.21 -41.24
C LEU A 535 -14.17 -11.78 -41.21
N ASN A 536 -15.04 -10.80 -40.99
CA ASN A 536 -14.65 -9.41 -40.73
C ASN A 536 -15.13 -8.96 -39.33
N PRO A 537 -14.60 -9.55 -38.24
CA PRO A 537 -15.05 -9.22 -36.90
C PRO A 537 -14.55 -7.85 -36.45
N LYS A 538 -15.36 -7.13 -35.68
CA LYS A 538 -14.85 -6.07 -34.79
C LYS A 538 -13.92 -6.72 -33.75
N LEU A 539 -12.67 -6.27 -33.70
CA LEU A 539 -11.64 -6.86 -32.83
C LEU A 539 -11.79 -6.36 -31.38
N TRP A 540 -11.45 -7.22 -30.43
CA TRP A 540 -11.32 -6.84 -29.03
C TRP A 540 -10.01 -6.08 -28.81
N SER A 541 -10.09 -4.97 -28.09
CA SER A 541 -8.96 -4.23 -27.53
C SER A 541 -9.41 -3.51 -26.25
N PRO A 542 -8.48 -3.00 -25.42
CA PRO A 542 -8.88 -2.16 -24.28
C PRO A 542 -9.74 -0.94 -24.67
N GLU A 543 -9.51 -0.32 -25.83
CA GLU A 543 -10.32 0.82 -26.31
C GLU A 543 -11.68 0.39 -26.88
N THR A 544 -11.76 -0.82 -27.45
CA THR A 544 -12.95 -1.34 -28.12
C THR A 544 -13.18 -2.80 -27.71
N PRO A 545 -13.76 -3.08 -26.53
CA PRO A 545 -13.92 -4.43 -25.99
C PRO A 545 -15.06 -5.20 -26.68
N ASN A 546 -14.96 -5.40 -27.99
CA ASN A 546 -15.98 -6.10 -28.77
C ASN A 546 -16.02 -7.59 -28.39
N LEU A 547 -17.20 -8.08 -28.01
CA LEU A 547 -17.43 -9.45 -27.55
C LEU A 547 -18.49 -10.16 -28.40
N TYR A 548 -18.38 -11.48 -28.47
CA TYR A 548 -19.27 -12.36 -29.22
C TYR A 548 -19.69 -13.55 -28.38
N SER A 549 -20.90 -14.03 -28.62
CA SER A 549 -21.39 -15.32 -28.15
C SER A 549 -21.07 -16.39 -29.19
N PHE A 550 -20.15 -17.29 -28.85
CA PHE A 550 -19.79 -18.47 -29.64
C PHE A 550 -20.65 -19.65 -29.18
N ASN A 551 -21.67 -19.99 -29.96
CA ASN A 551 -22.61 -21.05 -29.66
C ASN A 551 -22.27 -22.33 -30.44
N PHE A 552 -22.19 -23.46 -29.74
CA PHE A 552 -21.86 -24.79 -30.27
C PHE A 552 -23.01 -25.75 -29.98
N ASN A 553 -23.67 -26.24 -31.03
CA ASN A 553 -24.82 -27.13 -30.95
C ASN A 553 -24.48 -28.53 -31.47
N LEU A 554 -24.69 -29.56 -30.65
CA LEU A 554 -24.60 -30.95 -31.08
C LEU A 554 -25.98 -31.43 -31.54
N LYS A 555 -26.17 -31.73 -32.82
CA LYS A 555 -27.47 -32.18 -33.37
C LYS A 555 -27.37 -33.60 -33.88
N GLU A 556 -28.28 -34.49 -33.48
CA GLU A 556 -28.29 -35.87 -33.96
C GLU A 556 -28.45 -35.92 -35.49
N SER A 557 -27.56 -36.65 -36.19
CA SER A 557 -27.44 -36.52 -37.65
C SER A 557 -28.67 -36.99 -38.44
N LYS A 558 -29.50 -37.86 -37.86
CA LYS A 558 -30.72 -38.39 -38.52
C LYS A 558 -31.97 -37.56 -38.23
N THR A 559 -32.14 -37.12 -37.00
CA THR A 559 -33.37 -36.48 -36.51
C THR A 559 -33.25 -34.98 -36.39
N ASN A 560 -32.04 -34.43 -36.48
CA ASN A 560 -31.70 -33.04 -36.20
C ASN A 560 -32.03 -32.60 -34.76
N LYS A 561 -32.28 -33.56 -33.85
CA LYS A 561 -32.57 -33.29 -32.44
C LYS A 561 -31.32 -32.74 -31.74
N LEU A 562 -31.49 -31.62 -31.02
CA LEU A 562 -30.41 -31.02 -30.22
C LEU A 562 -30.08 -31.92 -29.03
N LEU A 563 -28.82 -32.34 -28.92
CA LEU A 563 -28.28 -33.22 -27.89
C LEU A 563 -27.62 -32.41 -26.77
N ASP A 564 -26.84 -31.40 -27.11
CA ASP A 564 -26.19 -30.49 -26.18
C ASP A 564 -25.94 -29.13 -26.83
N SER A 565 -25.82 -28.08 -26.02
CA SER A 565 -25.49 -26.73 -26.45
C SER A 565 -24.60 -26.05 -25.43
N GLU A 566 -23.50 -25.44 -25.88
CA GLU A 566 -22.62 -24.60 -25.07
C GLU A 566 -22.49 -23.23 -25.71
N THR A 567 -22.49 -22.17 -24.89
CA THR A 567 -22.20 -20.80 -25.35
C THR A 567 -21.06 -20.23 -24.54
N ILE A 568 -20.03 -19.77 -25.23
CA ILE A 568 -18.86 -19.11 -24.63
C ILE A 568 -18.83 -17.66 -25.11
N GLN A 569 -18.70 -16.73 -24.17
CA GLN A 569 -18.45 -15.33 -24.48
C GLN A 569 -16.94 -15.15 -24.68
N SER A 570 -16.52 -14.60 -25.82
CA SER A 570 -15.10 -14.33 -26.11
C SER A 570 -14.98 -13.18 -27.14
N GLY A 571 -13.77 -12.86 -27.60
CA GLY A 571 -13.49 -11.79 -28.55
C GLY A 571 -12.38 -12.16 -29.53
N PHE A 572 -12.39 -11.54 -30.71
CA PHE A 572 -11.36 -11.73 -31.73
C PHE A 572 -10.19 -10.77 -31.50
N ARG A 573 -9.00 -11.30 -31.18
CA ARG A 573 -7.78 -10.49 -31.03
C ARG A 573 -6.52 -11.36 -31.12
N THR A 574 -5.39 -10.76 -31.47
CA THR A 574 -4.05 -11.36 -31.27
C THR A 574 -3.20 -10.51 -30.32
N PHE A 575 -2.36 -11.15 -29.50
CA PHE A 575 -1.36 -10.46 -28.67
C PHE A 575 -0.04 -11.24 -28.74
N GLU A 576 1.02 -10.60 -29.22
CA GLU A 576 2.25 -11.28 -29.65
C GLU A 576 3.50 -10.51 -29.23
N THR A 577 4.64 -11.20 -29.13
CA THR A 577 5.96 -10.59 -29.04
C THR A 577 6.66 -10.66 -30.39
N LYS A 578 7.24 -9.55 -30.86
CA LYS A 578 8.11 -9.54 -32.06
C LYS A 578 9.30 -8.63 -31.81
N GLY A 579 10.48 -9.23 -31.71
CA GLY A 579 11.69 -8.51 -31.33
C GLY A 579 11.53 -7.85 -29.97
N ASP A 580 11.79 -6.55 -29.89
CA ASP A 580 11.81 -5.79 -28.63
C ASP A 580 10.43 -5.33 -28.12
N TYR A 581 9.33 -5.67 -28.82
CA TYR A 581 8.02 -5.04 -28.58
C TYR A 581 6.87 -6.04 -28.54
N PHE A 582 5.78 -5.62 -27.88
CA PHE A 582 4.48 -6.28 -27.99
C PHE A 582 3.71 -5.78 -29.20
N TYR A 583 2.81 -6.63 -29.69
CA TYR A 583 1.85 -6.30 -30.74
C TYR A 583 0.45 -6.73 -30.32
N LEU A 584 -0.51 -5.80 -30.38
CA LEU A 584 -1.94 -6.07 -30.21
C LEU A 584 -2.62 -5.90 -31.58
N ASN A 585 -3.29 -6.95 -32.05
CA ASN A 585 -3.99 -6.93 -33.35
C ASN A 585 -3.09 -6.50 -34.52
N GLY A 586 -1.83 -6.95 -34.52
CA GLY A 586 -0.83 -6.63 -35.55
C GLY A 586 -0.15 -5.27 -35.41
N LYS A 587 -0.49 -4.47 -34.38
CA LYS A 587 0.04 -3.12 -34.16
C LYS A 587 0.94 -3.08 -32.94
N GLN A 588 2.08 -2.37 -33.01
CA GLN A 588 2.98 -2.22 -31.87
C GLN A 588 2.21 -1.68 -30.65
N TYR A 589 2.48 -2.22 -29.46
CA TYR A 589 1.72 -1.94 -28.26
C TYR A 589 2.65 -1.55 -27.12
N TRP A 590 2.42 -0.37 -26.55
CA TRP A 590 3.08 0.06 -25.32
C TRP A 590 2.13 -0.26 -24.17
N LEU A 591 2.52 -1.19 -23.29
CA LEU A 591 1.68 -1.68 -22.21
C LEU A 591 1.56 -0.66 -21.08
N ARG A 592 0.49 0.13 -21.10
CA ARG A 592 0.14 1.12 -20.06
C ARG A 592 -0.68 0.44 -18.96
N GLY A 593 -0.01 0.05 -17.87
CA GLY A 593 -0.65 -0.74 -16.83
C GLY A 593 -0.48 -0.22 -15.41
N ALA A 594 -1.28 -0.80 -14.52
CA ALA A 594 -1.17 -0.62 -13.07
C ALA A 594 -1.78 -1.82 -12.34
N ASN A 595 -1.20 -2.20 -11.21
CA ASN A 595 -1.65 -3.24 -10.28
C ASN A 595 -1.38 -2.73 -8.86
N HIS A 596 -1.97 -3.19 -7.77
CA HIS A 596 -2.90 -4.30 -7.58
C HIS A 596 -4.34 -3.80 -7.54
N THR A 597 -5.29 -4.61 -8.06
CA THR A 597 -6.74 -4.39 -7.90
C THR A 597 -7.26 -4.92 -6.56
N PRO A 598 -8.42 -4.50 -6.05
CA PRO A 598 -9.00 -4.99 -4.80
C PRO A 598 -9.63 -6.39 -4.91
N HIS A 599 -9.33 -7.17 -5.96
CA HIS A 599 -9.99 -8.46 -6.21
C HIS A 599 -9.89 -9.46 -5.07
N ALA A 600 -8.79 -9.47 -4.33
CA ALA A 600 -8.64 -10.34 -3.18
C ALA A 600 -9.53 -9.93 -1.98
N LEU A 601 -10.07 -8.71 -1.98
CA LEU A 601 -10.99 -8.21 -0.95
C LEU A 601 -12.46 -8.54 -1.28
N GLY A 602 -12.77 -8.67 -2.58
CA GLY A 602 -14.10 -8.97 -3.12
C GLY A 602 -14.02 -10.00 -4.24
N ILE A 603 -13.59 -11.22 -3.92
CA ILE A 603 -13.26 -12.28 -4.88
C ILE A 603 -14.46 -12.62 -5.79
N ASN A 604 -15.66 -12.63 -5.21
CA ASN A 604 -16.92 -12.96 -5.89
C ASN A 604 -17.85 -11.74 -6.04
N ASP A 605 -17.35 -10.53 -5.80
CA ASP A 605 -18.13 -9.28 -5.87
C ASP A 605 -18.09 -8.70 -7.29
N ALA A 606 -19.17 -8.90 -8.05
CA ALA A 606 -19.27 -8.46 -9.43
C ALA A 606 -19.39 -6.93 -9.57
N ASP A 607 -20.02 -6.26 -8.60
CA ASP A 607 -20.19 -4.82 -8.64
C ASP A 607 -18.85 -4.13 -8.38
N LEU A 608 -18.08 -4.63 -7.40
CA LEU A 608 -16.73 -4.12 -7.14
C LEU A 608 -15.79 -4.37 -8.33
N ALA A 609 -15.85 -5.55 -8.95
CA ALA A 609 -15.06 -5.89 -10.12
C ALA A 609 -15.35 -4.94 -11.30
N ASN A 610 -16.64 -4.79 -11.66
CA ASN A 610 -17.06 -3.90 -12.74
C ASN A 610 -16.71 -2.44 -12.45
N LYS A 611 -17.03 -1.94 -11.25
CA LYS A 611 -16.74 -0.56 -10.87
C LYS A 611 -15.25 -0.27 -10.92
N THR A 612 -14.42 -1.18 -10.40
CA THR A 612 -12.96 -1.00 -10.40
C THR A 612 -12.40 -0.98 -11.81
N LEU A 613 -12.78 -1.95 -12.65
CA LEU A 613 -12.22 -2.06 -14.00
C LEU A 613 -12.72 -0.95 -14.92
N GLN A 614 -13.96 -0.46 -14.73
CA GLN A 614 -14.42 0.77 -15.38
C GLN A 614 -13.55 1.97 -14.98
N MET A 615 -13.27 2.17 -13.68
CA MET A 615 -12.40 3.27 -13.24
C MET A 615 -10.99 3.15 -13.83
N TYR A 616 -10.48 1.92 -14.00
CA TYR A 616 -9.18 1.67 -14.62
C TYR A 616 -9.18 2.04 -16.09
N HIS A 617 -10.19 1.59 -16.85
CA HIS A 617 -10.41 2.00 -18.24
C HIS A 617 -10.45 3.53 -18.36
N ASP A 618 -11.32 4.18 -17.58
CA ASP A 618 -11.49 5.64 -17.58
C ASP A 618 -10.22 6.38 -17.18
N GLY A 619 -9.34 5.72 -16.43
CA GLY A 619 -8.04 6.20 -15.97
C GLY A 619 -6.90 5.96 -16.95
N ASN A 620 -7.17 5.49 -18.16
CA ASN A 620 -6.18 5.05 -19.16
C ASN A 620 -5.28 3.88 -18.68
N ILE A 621 -5.72 3.12 -17.67
CA ILE A 621 -5.05 1.90 -17.20
C ILE A 621 -5.53 0.75 -18.09
N ALA A 622 -4.81 0.51 -19.18
CA ALA A 622 -5.22 -0.45 -20.21
C ALA A 622 -4.96 -1.91 -19.81
N VAL A 623 -4.03 -2.16 -18.87
CA VAL A 623 -3.66 -3.51 -18.43
C VAL A 623 -3.45 -3.55 -16.93
N THR A 624 -3.93 -4.61 -16.27
CA THR A 624 -3.66 -4.91 -14.85
C THR A 624 -3.08 -6.31 -14.69
N ARG A 625 -2.69 -6.66 -13.46
CA ARG A 625 -2.12 -7.96 -13.09
C ARG A 625 -2.94 -8.59 -11.98
N SER A 626 -3.18 -9.90 -12.06
CA SER A 626 -3.81 -10.68 -10.98
C SER A 626 -2.85 -10.95 -9.82
N HIS A 627 -2.19 -9.89 -9.35
CA HIS A 627 -1.17 -9.98 -8.31
C HIS A 627 -1.76 -10.49 -7.00
N THR A 628 -1.00 -11.24 -6.21
CA THR A 628 -1.37 -11.87 -4.92
C THR A 628 -2.20 -13.15 -5.00
N ILE A 629 -3.23 -13.23 -5.84
CA ILE A 629 -4.03 -14.43 -6.10
C ILE A 629 -4.55 -14.44 -7.55
N PRO A 630 -4.80 -15.62 -8.15
CA PRO A 630 -5.46 -15.72 -9.45
C PRO A 630 -6.83 -15.05 -9.46
N TYR A 631 -7.21 -14.42 -10.57
CA TYR A 631 -8.56 -13.85 -10.73
C TYR A 631 -9.64 -14.94 -10.78
N SER A 632 -10.81 -14.62 -10.22
CA SER A 632 -12.01 -15.42 -10.42
C SER A 632 -12.64 -15.11 -11.79
N GLU A 633 -13.58 -15.96 -12.22
CA GLU A 633 -14.42 -15.73 -13.40
C GLU A 633 -15.11 -14.35 -13.36
N VAL A 634 -15.50 -13.87 -12.17
CA VAL A 634 -16.15 -12.56 -11.97
C VAL A 634 -15.25 -11.42 -12.44
N TRP A 635 -13.99 -11.45 -12.03
CA TRP A 635 -13.01 -10.40 -12.38
C TRP A 635 -12.57 -10.48 -13.85
N LEU A 636 -12.46 -11.68 -14.41
CA LEU A 636 -12.15 -11.86 -15.84
C LEU A 636 -13.28 -11.41 -16.76
N LYS A 637 -14.54 -11.70 -16.41
CA LYS A 637 -15.70 -11.19 -17.16
C LYS A 637 -15.77 -9.67 -17.15
N ALA A 638 -15.58 -9.06 -15.98
CA ALA A 638 -15.53 -7.61 -15.87
C ALA A 638 -14.35 -7.04 -16.71
N ALA A 639 -13.20 -7.71 -16.76
CA ALA A 639 -12.06 -7.28 -17.59
C ALA A 639 -12.34 -7.37 -19.10
N ASP A 640 -13.01 -8.43 -19.54
CA ASP A 640 -13.45 -8.60 -20.92
C ASP A 640 -14.42 -7.50 -21.34
N GLU A 641 -15.38 -7.18 -20.47
CA GLU A 641 -16.47 -6.22 -20.73
C GLU A 641 -16.01 -4.77 -20.65
N GLN A 642 -15.22 -4.43 -19.63
CA GLN A 642 -14.72 -3.08 -19.41
C GLN A 642 -13.49 -2.75 -20.27
N GLY A 643 -12.92 -3.72 -20.98
CA GLY A 643 -11.73 -3.49 -21.82
C GLY A 643 -10.47 -3.19 -21.01
N VAL A 644 -10.12 -4.09 -20.09
CA VAL A 644 -8.85 -4.01 -19.35
C VAL A 644 -8.09 -5.32 -19.55
N GLY A 645 -6.90 -5.24 -20.14
CA GLY A 645 -6.04 -6.41 -20.35
C GLY A 645 -5.52 -7.00 -19.04
N ILE A 646 -5.31 -8.31 -18.99
CA ILE A 646 -4.84 -9.03 -17.80
C ILE A 646 -3.50 -9.70 -18.07
N SER A 647 -2.53 -9.42 -17.19
CA SER A 647 -1.43 -10.31 -16.86
C SER A 647 -1.91 -11.29 -15.79
N TYR A 648 -2.14 -12.55 -16.18
CA TYR A 648 -2.68 -13.54 -15.25
C TYR A 648 -1.53 -14.26 -14.54
N GLU A 649 -1.38 -13.98 -13.26
CA GLU A 649 -0.36 -14.54 -12.38
C GLU A 649 -0.76 -15.90 -11.79
N GLY A 650 0.23 -16.77 -11.57
CA GLY A 650 0.05 -18.07 -10.92
C GLY A 650 -0.30 -18.03 -9.43
N THR A 651 -0.23 -19.21 -8.83
CA THR A 651 -0.86 -19.50 -7.53
C THR A 651 0.09 -19.49 -6.34
N TRP A 652 1.42 -19.43 -6.56
CA TRP A 652 2.43 -19.60 -5.51
C TRP A 652 3.51 -18.51 -5.58
N PRO A 653 3.16 -17.28 -5.22
CA PRO A 653 4.12 -16.20 -5.24
C PRO A 653 5.26 -16.48 -4.23
N TRP A 654 6.47 -16.02 -4.56
CA TRP A 654 7.73 -16.34 -3.87
C TRP A 654 8.13 -17.82 -3.85
N LEU A 655 7.54 -18.65 -4.71
CA LEU A 655 8.00 -20.02 -4.93
C LEU A 655 9.52 -20.03 -5.15
N MET A 656 10.25 -20.80 -4.34
CA MET A 656 11.72 -20.93 -4.42
C MET A 656 12.54 -19.66 -4.14
N ILE A 657 11.99 -18.61 -3.50
CA ILE A 657 12.73 -17.38 -3.15
C ILE A 657 13.85 -17.61 -2.12
N GLY A 658 13.85 -18.73 -1.39
CA GLY A 658 14.87 -19.04 -0.38
C GLY A 658 16.26 -19.34 -0.97
N ILE A 659 17.24 -19.56 -0.07
CA ILE A 659 18.63 -19.90 -0.41
C ILE A 659 18.87 -21.40 -0.13
N GLY A 660 19.66 -22.07 -0.98
CA GLY A 660 20.13 -23.43 -0.71
C GLY A 660 19.09 -24.54 -0.93
N GLU A 661 19.34 -25.75 -0.42
CA GLU A 661 18.50 -26.94 -0.69
C GLU A 661 17.08 -26.80 -0.15
N GLU A 662 16.92 -26.10 0.97
CA GLU A 662 15.64 -25.86 1.63
C GLU A 662 14.70 -24.94 0.82
N SER A 663 15.21 -24.31 -0.25
CA SER A 663 14.42 -23.41 -1.11
C SER A 663 13.54 -24.14 -2.13
N ILE A 664 13.84 -25.40 -2.48
CA ILE A 664 13.08 -26.15 -3.49
C ILE A 664 12.04 -27.03 -2.80
N PRO A 665 10.74 -26.84 -3.07
CA PRO A 665 9.70 -27.69 -2.49
C PRO A 665 9.80 -29.14 -2.95
N LYS A 666 9.15 -30.05 -2.22
CA LYS A 666 9.05 -31.47 -2.61
C LYS A 666 8.40 -31.60 -4.00
N LYS A 667 8.87 -32.58 -4.79
CA LYS A 667 8.35 -32.85 -6.15
C LYS A 667 6.83 -33.03 -6.21
N GLU A 668 6.23 -33.65 -5.18
CA GLU A 668 4.78 -33.81 -5.10
C GLU A 668 4.04 -32.46 -5.04
N LEU A 669 4.54 -31.50 -4.26
CA LEU A 669 3.96 -30.15 -4.18
C LEU A 669 4.12 -29.39 -5.49
N LEU A 670 5.28 -29.52 -6.15
CA LEU A 670 5.51 -28.94 -7.48
C LEU A 670 4.54 -29.53 -8.52
N ASN A 671 4.23 -30.82 -8.43
CA ASN A 671 3.23 -31.46 -9.29
C ASN A 671 1.82 -30.97 -8.98
N ILE A 672 1.44 -30.78 -7.71
CA ILE A 672 0.14 -30.21 -7.33
C ILE A 672 0.01 -28.78 -7.90
N TRP A 673 1.01 -27.94 -7.66
CA TRP A 673 1.08 -26.57 -8.16
C TRP A 673 0.96 -26.49 -9.68
N SER A 674 1.84 -27.19 -10.41
CA SER A 674 1.85 -27.13 -11.88
C SER A 674 0.57 -27.69 -12.50
N ASN A 675 0.03 -28.81 -11.99
CA ASN A 675 -1.23 -29.35 -12.49
C ASN A 675 -2.42 -28.41 -12.24
N GLU A 676 -2.49 -27.80 -11.05
CA GLU A 676 -3.52 -26.80 -10.76
C GLU A 676 -3.41 -25.58 -11.67
N TRP A 677 -2.19 -25.08 -11.88
CA TRP A 677 -1.92 -23.97 -12.77
C TRP A 677 -2.37 -24.24 -14.21
N ILE A 678 -2.04 -25.42 -14.76
CA ILE A 678 -2.47 -25.81 -16.10
C ILE A 678 -4.00 -25.98 -16.19
N ARG A 679 -4.68 -26.43 -15.13
CA ARG A 679 -6.15 -26.46 -15.10
C ARG A 679 -6.77 -25.06 -15.15
N LEU A 680 -6.23 -24.12 -14.37
CA LEU A 680 -6.66 -22.71 -14.40
C LEU A 680 -6.48 -22.09 -15.78
N MET A 681 -5.35 -22.36 -16.44
CA MET A 681 -5.13 -21.90 -17.80
C MET A 681 -6.20 -22.40 -18.77
N LYS A 682 -6.54 -23.70 -18.71
CA LYS A 682 -7.58 -24.29 -19.56
C LYS A 682 -8.96 -23.68 -19.28
N LYS A 683 -9.27 -23.40 -18.01
CA LYS A 683 -10.51 -22.75 -17.59
C LYS A 683 -10.65 -21.35 -18.22
N TYR A 684 -9.59 -20.55 -18.19
CA TYR A 684 -9.68 -19.12 -18.50
C TYR A 684 -9.11 -18.69 -19.87
N ARG A 685 -8.50 -19.59 -20.66
CA ARG A 685 -7.87 -19.25 -21.97
C ARG A 685 -8.81 -18.66 -23.04
N ASN A 686 -10.13 -18.73 -22.84
CA ASN A 686 -11.11 -18.12 -23.74
C ASN A 686 -11.41 -16.65 -23.44
N HIS A 687 -10.91 -16.08 -22.33
CA HIS A 687 -11.09 -14.65 -22.05
C HIS A 687 -10.19 -13.79 -22.98
N PRO A 688 -10.76 -12.89 -23.81
CA PRO A 688 -9.99 -12.01 -24.68
C PRO A 688 -9.15 -10.98 -23.91
N SER A 689 -9.56 -10.61 -22.69
CA SER A 689 -8.78 -9.71 -21.82
C SER A 689 -7.46 -10.29 -21.37
N LEU A 690 -7.34 -11.62 -21.27
CA LEU A 690 -6.09 -12.26 -20.88
C LEU A 690 -5.04 -12.04 -21.97
N LEU A 691 -4.09 -11.13 -21.75
CA LEU A 691 -3.08 -10.77 -22.75
C LEU A 691 -1.90 -11.73 -22.71
N TYR A 692 -1.39 -12.01 -21.51
CA TYR A 692 -0.26 -12.91 -21.31
C TYR A 692 -0.31 -13.56 -19.93
N TRP A 693 0.40 -14.68 -19.81
CA TRP A 693 0.50 -15.43 -18.56
C TRP A 693 1.77 -15.06 -17.81
N THR A 694 1.68 -14.88 -16.49
CA THR A 694 2.83 -14.70 -15.60
C THR A 694 2.88 -15.89 -14.65
N ILE A 695 3.99 -16.63 -14.61
CA ILE A 695 4.02 -17.90 -13.87
C ILE A 695 3.91 -17.67 -12.36
N ASN A 696 4.66 -16.71 -11.81
CA ASN A 696 4.66 -16.38 -10.37
C ASN A 696 5.31 -15.00 -10.14
N ASN A 697 5.42 -14.63 -8.87
CA ASN A 697 6.06 -13.42 -8.39
C ASN A 697 7.40 -13.70 -7.68
N GLU A 698 8.47 -13.05 -8.11
CA GLU A 698 9.75 -12.93 -7.40
C GLU A 698 10.33 -14.25 -6.87
N MET A 699 10.42 -15.30 -7.70
CA MET A 699 11.13 -16.54 -7.33
C MET A 699 12.62 -16.34 -7.05
N ASN A 700 13.17 -15.20 -7.48
CA ASN A 700 14.55 -14.74 -7.31
C ASN A 700 15.64 -15.73 -7.78
N PHE A 701 16.00 -15.60 -9.06
CA PHE A 701 17.07 -16.37 -9.70
C PHE A 701 18.49 -15.77 -9.50
N THR A 702 18.67 -14.87 -8.52
CA THR A 702 19.87 -14.01 -8.42
C THR A 702 20.67 -14.13 -7.11
N HIS A 703 20.27 -15.04 -6.20
CA HIS A 703 20.88 -15.13 -4.87
C HIS A 703 22.40 -15.41 -4.90
N LYS A 704 23.19 -14.50 -4.30
CA LYS A 704 24.66 -14.60 -4.23
C LYS A 704 25.18 -15.85 -3.52
N LYS A 705 24.40 -16.47 -2.64
CA LYS A 705 24.77 -17.71 -1.93
C LYS A 705 24.41 -18.99 -2.68
N ASP A 706 23.59 -18.92 -3.73
CA ASP A 706 23.23 -20.10 -4.52
C ASP A 706 24.39 -20.57 -5.41
N LYS A 707 24.57 -21.90 -5.49
CA LYS A 707 25.47 -22.58 -6.43
C LYS A 707 24.81 -22.67 -7.82
N LEU A 708 25.61 -22.69 -8.89
CA LEU A 708 25.12 -22.73 -10.28
C LEU A 708 24.12 -23.88 -10.52
N SER A 709 24.43 -25.09 -10.02
CA SER A 709 23.56 -26.27 -10.16
C SER A 709 22.16 -26.09 -9.57
N LYS A 710 22.00 -25.25 -8.54
CA LYS A 710 20.68 -24.97 -7.93
C LYS A 710 19.89 -23.98 -8.76
N MET A 711 20.55 -22.96 -9.31
CA MET A 711 19.93 -22.07 -10.28
C MET A 711 19.49 -22.85 -11.53
N GLU A 712 20.29 -23.79 -12.03
CA GLU A 712 19.89 -24.70 -13.13
C GLU A 712 18.65 -25.55 -12.79
N GLN A 713 18.55 -26.05 -11.55
CA GLN A 713 17.35 -26.76 -11.09
C GLN A 713 16.10 -25.87 -11.10
N LYS A 714 16.20 -24.64 -10.55
CA LYS A 714 15.09 -23.67 -10.59
C LYS A 714 14.67 -23.35 -12.02
N MET A 715 15.62 -23.09 -12.91
CA MET A 715 15.36 -22.83 -14.34
C MET A 715 14.69 -24.02 -15.03
N GLN A 716 15.15 -25.25 -14.76
CA GLN A 716 14.57 -26.46 -15.34
C GLN A 716 13.11 -26.66 -14.90
N ILE A 717 12.83 -26.54 -13.60
CA ILE A 717 11.47 -26.72 -13.04
C ILE A 717 10.49 -25.78 -13.72
N VAL A 718 10.83 -24.49 -13.81
CA VAL A 718 9.92 -23.51 -14.41
C VAL A 718 9.85 -23.69 -15.93
N SER A 719 10.95 -24.00 -16.60
CA SER A 719 10.96 -24.28 -18.04
C SER A 719 10.05 -25.46 -18.42
N ASP A 720 10.00 -26.52 -17.61
CA ASP A 720 9.11 -27.65 -17.86
C ASP A 720 7.64 -27.30 -17.67
N VAL A 721 7.33 -26.34 -16.80
CA VAL A 721 5.99 -25.75 -16.71
C VAL A 721 5.71 -24.88 -17.93
N VAL A 722 6.63 -24.02 -18.37
CA VAL A 722 6.46 -23.19 -19.60
C VAL A 722 6.12 -24.07 -20.80
N LYS A 723 6.82 -25.20 -21.00
CA LYS A 723 6.51 -26.14 -22.10
C LYS A 723 5.08 -26.67 -22.03
N GLN A 724 4.58 -26.99 -20.83
CA GLN A 724 3.19 -27.40 -20.63
C GLN A 724 2.21 -26.24 -20.89
N MET A 725 2.57 -25.02 -20.51
CA MET A 725 1.78 -23.82 -20.78
C MET A 725 1.63 -23.60 -22.29
N ARG A 726 2.69 -23.74 -23.08
CA ARG A 726 2.62 -23.64 -24.56
C ARG A 726 1.67 -24.67 -25.17
N ILE A 727 1.52 -25.85 -24.56
CA ILE A 727 0.54 -26.86 -25.00
C ILE A 727 -0.88 -26.45 -24.59
N ALA A 728 -1.07 -25.97 -23.36
CA ALA A 728 -2.38 -25.58 -22.83
C ALA A 728 -2.97 -24.34 -23.52
N ASP A 729 -2.11 -23.36 -23.81
CA ASP A 729 -2.43 -22.11 -24.50
C ASP A 729 -1.22 -21.60 -25.32
N PRO A 730 -1.12 -21.96 -26.62
CA PRO A 730 -0.06 -21.48 -27.50
C PRO A 730 -0.27 -20.04 -28.01
N THR A 731 -1.38 -19.38 -27.67
CA THR A 731 -1.81 -18.13 -28.33
C THR A 731 -1.34 -16.85 -27.65
N ARG A 732 -0.54 -16.97 -26.58
CA ARG A 732 -0.17 -15.85 -25.72
C ARG A 732 1.29 -15.88 -25.30
N PRO A 733 1.92 -14.72 -25.09
CA PRO A 733 3.22 -14.62 -24.45
C PRO A 733 3.21 -15.14 -23.01
N ILE A 734 4.39 -15.52 -22.52
CA ILE A 734 4.62 -15.98 -21.14
C ILE A 734 5.71 -15.11 -20.51
N SER A 735 5.37 -14.48 -19.39
CA SER A 735 6.34 -13.93 -18.43
C SER A 735 6.78 -15.05 -17.49
N PHE A 736 8.07 -15.36 -17.53
CA PHE A 736 8.66 -16.50 -16.82
C PHE A 736 8.56 -16.37 -15.30
N ASP A 737 8.75 -15.16 -14.79
CA ASP A 737 8.60 -14.78 -13.39
C ASP A 737 8.52 -13.26 -13.32
N SER A 738 7.63 -12.73 -12.50
CA SER A 738 7.57 -11.28 -12.29
C SER A 738 8.78 -10.85 -11.47
N GLY A 739 9.61 -9.96 -12.02
CA GLY A 739 10.89 -9.57 -11.43
C GLY A 739 12.11 -10.30 -12.02
N TYR A 740 11.93 -11.09 -13.07
CA TYR A 740 13.00 -11.76 -13.81
C TYR A 740 13.43 -11.00 -15.08
N THR A 741 14.74 -10.81 -15.23
CA THR A 741 15.35 -10.44 -16.53
C THR A 741 16.58 -11.33 -16.77
N ARG A 742 16.82 -11.76 -18.02
CA ARG A 742 17.98 -12.61 -18.33
C ARG A 742 19.30 -11.98 -17.89
N LYS A 743 19.45 -10.66 -18.08
CA LYS A 743 20.64 -9.89 -17.66
C LYS A 743 20.85 -9.80 -16.15
N ALA A 744 19.81 -10.01 -15.34
CA ALA A 744 19.94 -10.02 -13.88
C ALA A 744 20.29 -11.40 -13.32
N VAL A 745 20.22 -12.47 -14.12
CA VAL A 745 20.60 -13.81 -13.69
C VAL A 745 22.08 -13.84 -13.29
N LYS A 746 22.35 -14.37 -12.09
CA LYS A 746 23.68 -14.35 -11.50
C LYS A 746 24.71 -15.08 -12.38
N ASN A 747 25.96 -14.58 -12.35
CA ASN A 747 27.11 -15.01 -13.14
C ASN A 747 27.04 -14.62 -14.63
N ASN A 748 26.03 -13.83 -15.04
CA ASN A 748 25.83 -13.41 -16.44
C ASN A 748 26.07 -14.56 -17.42
N PRO A 749 25.31 -15.67 -17.29
CA PRO A 749 25.54 -16.85 -18.10
C PRO A 749 25.41 -16.49 -19.59
N ASN A 750 26.17 -17.19 -20.43
CA ASN A 750 26.19 -16.92 -21.86
C ASN A 750 24.90 -17.40 -22.55
N GLU A 751 24.75 -17.08 -23.84
CA GLU A 751 23.56 -17.45 -24.61
C GLU A 751 23.30 -18.97 -24.65
N ASN A 752 24.36 -19.80 -24.67
CA ASN A 752 24.24 -21.26 -24.65
C ASN A 752 23.53 -21.79 -23.40
N PHE A 753 23.63 -21.07 -22.27
CA PHE A 753 22.88 -21.42 -21.07
C PHE A 753 21.39 -21.25 -21.29
N PHE A 754 20.97 -20.10 -21.81
CA PHE A 754 19.55 -19.78 -22.04
C PHE A 754 18.94 -20.62 -23.17
N GLN A 755 19.73 -21.16 -24.09
CA GLN A 755 19.24 -22.10 -25.11
C GLN A 755 18.77 -23.45 -24.52
N LYS A 756 19.20 -23.81 -23.29
CA LYS A 756 18.78 -25.06 -22.63
C LYS A 756 17.39 -24.97 -22.00
N TYR A 757 16.93 -23.77 -21.69
CA TYR A 757 15.71 -23.53 -20.91
C TYR A 757 14.77 -22.60 -21.68
N ASP A 758 13.51 -22.99 -21.80
CA ASP A 758 12.45 -22.06 -22.21
C ASP A 758 12.13 -21.14 -21.02
N ASP A 759 12.65 -19.91 -21.08
CA ASP A 759 12.48 -18.85 -20.07
C ASP A 759 11.48 -17.77 -20.51
N GLY A 760 10.46 -18.19 -21.25
CA GLY A 760 9.36 -17.32 -21.68
C GLY A 760 9.78 -16.26 -22.70
N ASP A 761 8.99 -15.19 -22.81
CA ASP A 761 9.10 -14.21 -23.91
C ASP A 761 9.49 -12.80 -23.45
N ILE A 762 9.42 -12.52 -22.15
CA ILE A 762 9.44 -11.16 -21.58
C ILE A 762 10.61 -10.98 -20.61
N ASP A 763 11.25 -9.82 -20.62
CA ASP A 763 12.08 -9.35 -19.50
C ASP A 763 11.23 -8.43 -18.61
N ASP A 764 11.15 -8.74 -17.31
CA ASP A 764 10.39 -8.00 -16.31
C ASP A 764 11.26 -7.57 -15.13
N GLY A 765 11.56 -6.28 -15.01
CA GLY A 765 12.42 -5.74 -13.95
C GLY A 765 11.69 -4.85 -12.94
N HIS A 766 11.46 -5.33 -11.72
CA HIS A 766 10.87 -4.53 -10.63
C HIS A 766 11.76 -3.32 -10.26
N ASN A 767 11.13 -2.19 -9.93
CA ASN A 767 11.84 -0.96 -9.52
C ASN A 767 11.01 -0.11 -8.57
N TYR A 768 11.64 0.39 -7.51
CA TYR A 768 10.95 1.04 -6.40
C TYR A 768 11.57 2.40 -6.07
N GLN A 769 11.79 3.22 -7.12
CA GLN A 769 12.39 4.55 -6.99
C GLN A 769 11.47 5.49 -6.23
N GLY A 770 12.05 6.25 -5.30
CA GLY A 770 11.30 7.08 -4.37
C GLY A 770 10.56 6.28 -3.31
N TRP A 771 10.88 5.00 -3.11
CA TRP A 771 10.32 4.18 -2.02
C TRP A 771 11.38 3.33 -1.29
N TYR A 772 11.76 2.16 -1.83
CA TYR A 772 12.89 1.36 -1.28
C TYR A 772 14.24 1.81 -1.86
N ASN A 773 14.22 2.33 -3.09
CA ASN A 773 15.39 2.71 -3.87
C ASN A 773 15.61 4.23 -3.79
N THR A 774 16.50 4.75 -4.63
CA THR A 774 16.95 6.14 -4.60
C THR A 774 15.91 7.10 -5.22
N SER A 775 16.32 8.21 -5.79
CA SER A 775 15.42 9.32 -6.15
C SER A 775 14.62 9.01 -7.42
N VAL A 776 13.41 9.57 -7.55
CA VAL A 776 12.67 9.55 -8.83
C VAL A 776 13.47 10.21 -9.97
N PHE A 777 14.33 11.18 -9.64
CA PHE A 777 15.21 11.82 -10.62
C PHE A 777 16.31 10.90 -11.17
N ASP A 778 16.54 9.72 -10.60
CA ASP A 778 17.49 8.74 -11.14
C ASP A 778 17.01 8.11 -12.45
N VAL A 779 15.70 8.08 -12.72
CA VAL A 779 15.16 7.55 -13.99
C VAL A 779 15.14 8.57 -15.12
N PHE A 780 15.50 9.82 -14.85
CA PHE A 780 15.64 10.84 -15.90
C PHE A 780 16.90 10.56 -16.74
N ASP A 781 17.89 9.86 -16.18
CA ASP A 781 19.04 9.33 -16.95
C ASP A 781 18.68 7.98 -17.59
N LYS A 782 18.82 7.89 -18.91
CA LYS A 782 18.47 6.73 -19.74
C LYS A 782 19.23 5.45 -19.38
N LYS A 783 20.40 5.55 -18.76
CA LYS A 783 21.34 4.40 -18.62
C LYS A 783 20.87 3.30 -17.67
N GLN A 784 20.17 3.63 -16.60
CA GLN A 784 19.87 2.63 -15.56
C GLN A 784 18.88 1.55 -16.02
N LEU A 785 17.88 1.91 -16.83
CA LEU A 785 16.79 1.00 -17.21
C LEU A 785 17.22 -0.03 -18.27
N LEU A 786 18.09 0.34 -19.22
CA LEU A 786 18.57 -0.57 -20.28
C LEU A 786 19.50 -1.67 -19.82
N ASN A 787 20.12 -1.52 -18.65
CA ASN A 787 21.02 -2.53 -18.11
C ASN A 787 20.32 -3.87 -17.88
N ARG A 788 18.99 -3.90 -17.84
CA ARG A 788 18.17 -5.09 -17.67
C ARG A 788 17.58 -5.65 -18.97
N LYS A 789 17.70 -4.93 -20.10
CA LYS A 789 17.09 -5.33 -21.37
C LYS A 789 17.92 -6.38 -22.12
N THR A 790 17.31 -7.48 -22.52
CA THR A 790 17.85 -8.39 -23.53
C THR A 790 17.29 -8.05 -24.91
N ASN A 791 18.13 -8.12 -25.95
CA ASN A 791 17.68 -7.87 -27.32
C ASN A 791 16.71 -8.97 -27.79
N GLY A 792 15.68 -8.58 -28.54
CA GLY A 792 14.68 -9.52 -29.04
C GLY A 792 13.63 -9.91 -28.00
N ARG A 793 13.60 -9.23 -26.84
CA ARG A 793 12.60 -9.42 -25.79
C ARG A 793 11.99 -8.07 -25.39
N PRO A 794 10.66 -7.98 -25.26
CA PRO A 794 10.01 -6.86 -24.61
C PRO A 794 10.52 -6.70 -23.18
N LEU A 795 11.01 -5.50 -22.84
CA LEU A 795 11.35 -5.13 -21.46
C LEU A 795 10.18 -4.35 -20.87
N ILE A 796 9.62 -4.87 -19.79
CA ILE A 796 8.61 -4.22 -18.97
C ILE A 796 9.03 -4.18 -17.50
N SER A 797 8.18 -3.58 -16.69
CA SER A 797 8.10 -3.90 -15.28
C SER A 797 6.67 -4.21 -14.90
N GLN A 798 6.43 -5.23 -14.08
CA GLN A 798 5.12 -5.48 -13.50
C GLN A 798 4.95 -4.92 -12.08
N GLU A 799 5.97 -4.27 -11.51
CA GLU A 799 5.90 -3.59 -10.21
C GLU A 799 6.81 -2.38 -10.13
N TRP A 800 6.22 -1.19 -10.35
CA TRP A 800 6.85 0.11 -10.08
C TRP A 800 6.12 0.96 -9.06
N SER A 801 6.66 1.07 -7.84
CA SER A 801 6.01 1.79 -6.74
C SER A 801 6.80 2.96 -6.18
N SER A 802 6.04 3.95 -5.71
CA SER A 802 6.52 5.14 -5.01
C SER A 802 5.88 5.35 -3.62
N GLY A 803 5.09 4.38 -3.13
CA GLY A 803 4.61 4.34 -1.75
C GLY A 803 3.17 3.87 -1.56
N TYR A 804 2.79 3.68 -0.28
CA TYR A 804 1.49 3.12 0.10
C TYR A 804 0.72 4.02 1.08
N PRO A 805 -0.15 4.90 0.56
CA PRO A 805 -1.22 5.49 1.33
C PRO A 805 -2.22 4.44 1.85
N ASN A 806 -2.79 4.72 3.01
CA ASN A 806 -3.95 4.06 3.59
C ASN A 806 -5.18 4.35 2.71
N THR A 807 -5.92 3.30 2.40
CA THR A 807 -7.06 3.34 1.49
C THR A 807 -8.34 3.86 2.15
N GLU A 808 -8.33 4.33 3.40
CA GLU A 808 -9.47 5.03 4.01
C GLU A 808 -9.22 6.51 4.26
N THR A 809 -8.00 6.90 4.64
CA THR A 809 -7.71 8.25 5.14
C THR A 809 -6.69 9.02 4.31
N GLY A 810 -5.95 8.35 3.44
CA GLY A 810 -4.87 8.95 2.65
C GLY A 810 -3.57 9.19 3.41
N HIS A 811 -3.54 8.96 4.73
CA HIS A 811 -2.29 8.91 5.52
C HIS A 811 -1.42 7.75 5.06
N HIS A 812 -0.17 7.69 5.50
CA HIS A 812 0.65 6.53 5.20
C HIS A 812 0.23 5.30 6.01
N THR A 813 0.42 4.11 5.43
CA THR A 813 0.26 2.84 6.15
C THR A 813 1.12 2.79 7.42
N ARG A 814 0.50 2.42 8.54
CA ARG A 814 1.09 2.49 9.89
C ARG A 814 2.35 1.66 10.06
N SER A 815 2.45 0.48 9.47
CA SER A 815 3.69 -0.31 9.58
C SER A 815 4.88 0.39 8.94
N TYR A 816 4.70 1.08 7.81
CA TYR A 816 5.80 1.82 7.16
C TYR A 816 6.22 3.07 7.94
N LEU A 817 5.29 3.62 8.73
CA LEU A 817 5.56 4.71 9.67
C LEU A 817 6.30 4.20 10.91
N TRP A 818 5.70 3.29 11.67
CA TRP A 818 6.19 2.88 12.99
C TRP A 818 7.28 1.82 12.91
N GLN A 819 7.15 0.80 12.06
CA GLN A 819 8.12 -0.29 11.98
C GLN A 819 9.33 0.07 11.11
N HIS A 820 9.09 0.67 9.94
CA HIS A 820 10.14 0.87 8.92
C HIS A 820 10.66 2.30 8.78
N GLN A 821 9.98 3.30 9.33
CA GLN A 821 10.38 4.72 9.30
C GLN A 821 10.57 5.32 7.89
N ASN A 822 9.92 4.74 6.88
CA ASN A 822 10.16 5.15 5.49
C ASN A 822 9.37 6.40 5.10
N THR A 823 8.16 6.54 5.62
CA THR A 823 7.22 7.55 5.19
C THR A 823 7.64 8.95 5.67
N GLN A 824 8.30 9.00 6.83
CA GLN A 824 8.97 10.19 7.35
C GLN A 824 10.07 10.70 6.42
N THR A 825 10.66 9.88 5.54
CA THR A 825 11.68 10.33 4.58
C THR A 825 11.11 11.22 3.48
N HIS A 826 9.80 11.18 3.26
CA HIS A 826 9.13 12.01 2.26
C HIS A 826 8.59 13.28 2.88
N ILE A 827 7.88 13.21 4.00
CA ILE A 827 7.11 14.35 4.54
C ILE A 827 7.38 14.65 6.02
N GLY A 828 8.41 14.04 6.62
CA GLY A 828 8.78 14.27 8.02
C GLY A 828 7.64 13.93 8.98
N ASN A 829 7.40 14.81 9.96
CA ASN A 829 6.38 14.62 10.98
C ASN A 829 4.93 14.69 10.44
N GLN A 830 4.71 15.15 9.21
CA GLN A 830 3.38 15.06 8.57
C GLN A 830 3.00 13.62 8.23
N ALA A 831 3.92 12.66 8.33
CA ALA A 831 3.63 11.24 8.12
C ALA A 831 2.84 10.60 9.27
N TYR A 832 2.85 11.19 10.47
CA TYR A 832 2.08 10.66 11.60
C TYR A 832 0.57 10.87 11.38
N PRO A 833 -0.30 10.03 12.00
CA PRO A 833 -1.74 10.09 11.73
C PRO A 833 -2.44 11.37 12.22
N PHE A 834 -1.76 12.22 13.00
CA PHE A 834 -2.26 13.55 13.37
C PHE A 834 -1.96 14.63 12.30
N GLY A 835 -1.06 14.35 11.34
CA GLY A 835 -0.69 15.25 10.25
C GLY A 835 -1.75 15.31 9.16
N ASN A 836 -1.67 16.30 8.27
CA ASN A 836 -2.67 16.46 7.21
C ASN A 836 -2.41 15.44 6.07
N PRO A 837 -3.39 14.59 5.71
CA PRO A 837 -3.20 13.55 4.70
C PRO A 837 -2.95 14.11 3.30
N SER A 838 -3.30 15.38 3.03
CA SER A 838 -3.01 16.02 1.74
C SER A 838 -1.52 16.04 1.39
N TYR A 839 -0.62 16.13 2.38
CA TYR A 839 0.82 16.05 2.13
C TYR A 839 1.26 14.65 1.68
N SER A 840 0.66 13.60 2.25
CA SER A 840 0.89 12.22 1.83
C SER A 840 0.39 12.00 0.41
N LEU A 841 -0.86 12.41 0.14
CA LEU A 841 -1.51 12.24 -1.15
C LEU A 841 -0.82 13.02 -2.28
N GLU A 842 -0.46 14.29 -2.07
CA GLU A 842 0.23 15.09 -3.09
C GLU A 842 1.63 14.56 -3.38
N ASN A 843 2.37 14.13 -2.34
CA ASN A 843 3.67 13.51 -2.52
C ASN A 843 3.55 12.19 -3.31
N ASN A 844 2.58 11.34 -2.99
CA ASN A 844 2.33 10.10 -3.72
C ASN A 844 1.91 10.37 -5.18
N ALA A 845 1.06 11.37 -5.40
CA ALA A 845 0.62 11.77 -6.73
C ALA A 845 1.80 12.26 -7.57
N PHE A 846 2.67 13.10 -7.01
CA PHE A 846 3.89 13.57 -7.67
C PHE A 846 4.84 12.42 -8.02
N LEU A 847 5.25 11.62 -7.04
CA LEU A 847 6.25 10.57 -7.27
C LEU A 847 5.76 9.51 -8.28
N THR A 848 4.49 9.11 -8.19
CA THR A 848 3.93 8.08 -9.08
C THR A 848 3.82 8.58 -10.52
N SER A 849 3.25 9.78 -10.72
CA SER A 849 3.07 10.35 -12.06
C SER A 849 4.39 10.71 -12.73
N GLU A 850 5.30 11.36 -12.00
CA GLU A 850 6.60 11.77 -12.51
C GLU A 850 7.44 10.56 -12.94
N LEU A 851 7.37 9.44 -12.21
CA LEU A 851 8.04 8.19 -12.58
C LEU A 851 7.55 7.65 -13.93
N VAL A 852 6.23 7.58 -14.14
CA VAL A 852 5.64 7.09 -15.40
C VAL A 852 6.03 7.99 -16.57
N GLU A 853 5.91 9.29 -16.37
CA GLU A 853 6.26 10.25 -17.41
C GLU A 853 7.74 10.19 -17.76
N ALA A 854 8.61 10.16 -16.76
CA ALA A 854 10.06 10.05 -16.93
C ALA A 854 10.39 8.85 -17.79
N VAL A 855 9.77 7.69 -17.54
CA VAL A 855 10.09 6.49 -18.29
C VAL A 855 9.53 6.55 -19.71
N ARG A 856 8.26 6.94 -19.89
CA ARG A 856 7.66 7.02 -21.23
C ARG A 856 8.38 8.01 -22.15
N ARG A 857 8.85 9.14 -21.60
CA ARG A 857 9.59 10.15 -22.38
C ARG A 857 11.06 9.79 -22.61
N THR A 858 11.72 9.12 -21.66
CA THR A 858 13.17 8.85 -21.75
C THR A 858 13.53 7.58 -22.52
N HIS A 859 12.60 6.62 -22.66
CA HIS A 859 12.91 5.30 -23.18
C HIS A 859 11.97 4.80 -24.29
N ASP A 860 12.49 4.72 -25.52
CA ASP A 860 11.81 4.20 -26.70
C ASP A 860 11.92 2.67 -26.86
N LYS A 861 12.86 2.02 -26.15
CA LYS A 861 13.07 0.56 -26.18
C LYS A 861 12.38 -0.24 -25.07
N LEU A 862 11.59 0.44 -24.23
CA LEU A 862 10.72 -0.23 -23.24
C LEU A 862 9.38 -0.52 -23.90
N ALA A 863 8.81 -1.68 -23.57
CA ALA A 863 7.56 -2.14 -24.13
C ALA A 863 6.35 -1.87 -23.22
N GLY A 864 6.56 -1.40 -21.99
CA GLY A 864 5.48 -1.37 -21.00
C GLY A 864 5.89 -1.15 -19.55
N MET A 865 4.92 -0.85 -18.70
CA MET A 865 5.05 -0.91 -17.25
C MET A 865 3.69 -1.12 -16.57
N HIS A 866 3.71 -1.76 -15.40
CA HIS A 866 2.65 -1.72 -14.40
C HIS A 866 3.14 -0.95 -13.19
N ASN A 867 2.45 0.14 -12.87
CA ASN A 867 2.66 0.84 -11.63
C ASN A 867 2.04 0.10 -10.45
N PHE A 868 2.71 0.16 -9.31
CA PHE A 868 2.35 -0.51 -8.07
C PHE A 868 2.26 0.48 -6.88
N SER A 869 1.38 0.36 -5.90
CA SER A 869 0.14 -0.39 -5.94
C SER A 869 -1.04 0.54 -6.25
N SER A 870 -1.74 0.33 -7.37
CA SER A 870 -2.83 1.17 -7.87
C SER A 870 -4.05 1.21 -6.96
N ILE A 871 -4.26 0.21 -6.10
CA ILE A 871 -5.29 0.25 -5.05
C ILE A 871 -5.13 1.48 -4.14
N THR A 872 -3.90 1.96 -3.94
CA THR A 872 -3.62 3.12 -3.09
C THR A 872 -3.96 4.46 -3.75
N TRP A 873 -4.47 4.44 -4.97
CA TRP A 873 -4.97 5.63 -5.67
C TRP A 873 -6.46 5.84 -5.45
N PHE A 874 -7.09 5.03 -4.60
CA PHE A 874 -8.50 5.07 -4.30
C PHE A 874 -8.73 4.97 -2.78
N GLN A 875 -9.81 5.60 -2.33
CA GLN A 875 -10.37 5.44 -0.99
C GLN A 875 -11.45 4.34 -1.01
N ASN A 876 -11.66 3.63 0.10
CA ASN A 876 -12.71 2.62 0.34
C ASN A 876 -12.74 1.49 -0.69
N VAL A 877 -11.57 0.93 -1.00
CA VAL A 877 -11.33 -0.02 -2.09
C VAL A 877 -12.07 -1.36 -1.98
N TYR A 878 -12.67 -1.66 -0.84
CA TYR A 878 -13.42 -2.89 -0.57
C TYR A 878 -14.94 -2.73 -0.77
N ASP A 879 -15.41 -1.55 -1.21
CA ASP A 879 -16.83 -1.20 -1.31
C ASP A 879 -17.12 -0.50 -2.64
N ALA A 880 -17.91 -1.14 -3.51
CA ALA A 880 -18.22 -0.65 -4.86
C ALA A 880 -18.98 0.69 -4.87
N GLU A 881 -19.76 0.99 -3.84
CA GLU A 881 -20.54 2.23 -3.75
C GLU A 881 -19.72 3.40 -3.22
N LYS A 882 -18.76 3.11 -2.33
CA LYS A 882 -17.96 4.14 -1.63
C LYS A 882 -16.59 4.37 -2.23
N VAL A 883 -16.12 3.50 -3.14
CA VAL A 883 -14.80 3.62 -3.75
C VAL A 883 -14.70 4.93 -4.53
N LYS A 884 -13.67 5.73 -4.25
CA LYS A 884 -13.47 7.02 -4.92
C LYS A 884 -11.99 7.32 -5.17
N PRO A 885 -11.62 7.98 -6.29
CA PRO A 885 -10.21 8.25 -6.59
C PRO A 885 -9.58 9.32 -5.68
N TYR A 886 -8.31 9.11 -5.33
CA TYR A 886 -7.41 10.11 -4.76
C TYR A 886 -6.74 10.95 -5.86
N PRO A 887 -6.06 12.08 -5.51
CA PRO A 887 -5.34 12.91 -6.50
C PRO A 887 -4.37 12.14 -7.41
N THR A 888 -3.74 11.07 -6.90
CA THR A 888 -2.84 10.21 -7.68
C THR A 888 -3.51 9.64 -8.93
N TYR A 889 -4.77 9.20 -8.84
CA TYR A 889 -5.51 8.67 -9.99
C TYR A 889 -5.60 9.68 -11.14
N TYR A 890 -5.92 10.94 -10.83
CA TYR A 890 -6.09 11.97 -11.85
C TYR A 890 -4.77 12.36 -12.52
N ARG A 891 -3.66 12.41 -11.77
CA ARG A 891 -2.33 12.60 -12.36
C ARG A 891 -1.93 11.41 -13.21
N MET A 892 -2.14 10.19 -12.72
CA MET A 892 -1.88 8.97 -13.46
C MET A 892 -2.71 8.85 -14.74
N LYS A 893 -3.97 9.28 -14.73
CA LYS A 893 -4.81 9.35 -15.93
C LYS A 893 -4.17 10.20 -17.04
N ASN A 894 -3.51 11.30 -16.67
CA ASN A 894 -2.75 12.12 -17.62
C ASN A 894 -1.45 11.41 -18.05
N SER A 895 -0.67 10.89 -17.09
CA SER A 895 0.62 10.22 -17.37
C SER A 895 0.49 8.91 -18.15
N LEU A 896 -0.67 8.24 -18.09
CA LEU A 896 -1.01 7.01 -18.82
C LEU A 896 -1.88 7.27 -20.06
N ASN A 897 -2.14 8.53 -20.42
CA ASN A 897 -2.87 8.84 -21.65
C ASN A 897 -2.16 8.22 -22.88
N PRO A 898 -2.88 7.60 -23.84
CA PRO A 898 -2.27 7.08 -25.07
C PRO A 898 -1.34 8.06 -25.79
N ILE A 899 -1.66 9.35 -25.71
CA ILE A 899 -0.78 10.43 -26.11
C ILE A 899 -0.30 11.12 -24.82
N LEU A 900 1.00 11.06 -24.55
CA LEU A 900 1.57 11.80 -23.41
C LEU A 900 2.06 13.16 -23.88
N VAL A 901 1.76 14.20 -23.10
CA VAL A 901 2.52 15.45 -23.11
C VAL A 901 3.19 15.59 -21.75
N SER A 902 4.50 15.80 -21.73
CA SER A 902 5.28 15.82 -20.49
C SER A 902 6.33 16.93 -20.47
N ALA A 903 6.47 17.62 -19.33
CA ALA A 903 7.57 18.53 -19.06
C ALA A 903 8.67 17.84 -18.26
N GLU A 904 9.90 17.91 -18.75
CA GLU A 904 11.07 17.55 -17.95
C GLU A 904 11.46 18.74 -17.08
N LEU A 905 11.08 18.66 -15.80
CA LEU A 905 11.39 19.67 -14.79
C LEU A 905 12.26 19.04 -13.70
N TRP A 906 13.44 19.63 -13.47
CA TRP A 906 14.35 19.21 -12.39
C TRP A 906 14.09 20.01 -11.11
N GLY A 907 14.15 21.35 -11.17
CA GLY A 907 13.74 22.23 -10.08
C GLY A 907 12.24 22.54 -10.07
N ARG A 908 11.74 23.19 -9.01
CA ARG A 908 10.33 23.65 -8.95
C ARG A 908 10.17 25.13 -8.58
N HIS A 909 11.24 25.82 -8.19
CA HIS A 909 11.18 27.24 -7.82
C HIS A 909 12.07 28.09 -8.71
N TYR A 910 11.56 29.26 -9.10
CA TYR A 910 12.21 30.13 -10.06
C TYR A 910 11.93 31.61 -9.80
N PHE A 911 12.88 32.48 -10.13
CA PHE A 911 12.63 33.92 -10.14
C PHE A 911 11.88 34.35 -11.40
N THR A 912 11.16 35.46 -11.29
CA THR A 912 10.58 36.12 -12.48
C THR A 912 11.66 36.63 -13.43
N GLY A 913 11.35 36.67 -14.73
CA GLY A 913 12.28 37.10 -15.77
C GLY A 913 13.29 36.04 -16.21
N ASP A 914 13.51 34.99 -15.39
CA ASP A 914 14.35 33.86 -15.79
C ASP A 914 13.65 33.03 -16.88
N LYS A 915 14.44 32.39 -17.75
CA LYS A 915 13.95 31.38 -18.67
C LYS A 915 13.68 30.08 -17.91
N LEU A 916 12.48 29.50 -18.07
CA LEU A 916 12.14 28.21 -17.49
C LEU A 916 13.04 27.11 -18.08
N PRO A 917 13.89 26.43 -17.29
CA PRO A 917 14.86 25.45 -17.78
C PRO A 917 14.20 24.08 -17.96
N THR A 918 13.36 23.96 -18.99
CA THR A 918 12.57 22.76 -19.24
C THR A 918 12.64 22.32 -20.71
N ARG A 919 12.26 21.06 -20.95
CA ARG A 919 11.98 20.49 -22.27
C ARG A 919 10.62 19.82 -22.23
N PHE A 920 9.87 19.91 -23.32
CA PHE A 920 8.61 19.19 -23.48
C PHE A 920 8.81 17.97 -24.37
N CYS A 921 8.17 16.87 -24.02
CA CYS A 921 8.13 15.64 -24.81
C CYS A 921 6.69 15.25 -25.10
N ILE A 922 6.42 14.89 -26.35
CA ILE A 922 5.15 14.32 -26.78
C ILE A 922 5.41 12.88 -27.19
N VAL A 923 4.65 11.94 -26.62
CA VAL A 923 4.75 10.51 -26.91
C VAL A 923 3.46 10.04 -27.57
N ASN A 924 3.57 9.32 -28.69
CA ASN A 924 2.44 8.70 -29.35
C ASN A 924 2.46 7.18 -29.14
N ASP A 925 1.64 6.67 -28.23
CA ASP A 925 1.45 5.25 -27.98
C ASP A 925 -0.03 4.84 -28.23
N LYS A 926 -0.74 5.49 -29.18
CA LYS A 926 -2.13 5.18 -29.52
C LYS A 926 -2.35 3.67 -29.79
N LEU A 927 -3.40 3.07 -29.21
CA LEU A 927 -3.61 1.61 -29.34
C LEU A 927 -4.05 1.19 -30.75
N ASN A 928 -4.69 2.11 -31.47
CA ASN A 928 -5.10 1.89 -32.85
C ASN A 928 -3.92 1.95 -33.85
N GLY A 929 -2.67 2.17 -33.40
CA GLY A 929 -1.48 2.14 -34.24
C GLY A 929 -1.37 3.32 -35.22
N GLU A 930 -2.19 4.35 -35.06
CA GLU A 930 -2.19 5.52 -35.94
C GLU A 930 -1.13 6.54 -35.53
N ASP A 931 -0.68 7.28 -36.53
CA ASP A 931 0.11 8.47 -36.30
C ASP A 931 -0.74 9.54 -35.57
N LEU A 932 -0.03 10.44 -34.89
CA LEU A 932 -0.61 11.65 -34.37
C LEU A 932 -0.44 12.73 -35.43
N GLU A 933 -1.53 13.11 -36.08
CA GLU A 933 -1.54 14.24 -37.03
C GLU A 933 -1.04 15.54 -36.39
N ALA A 934 -0.63 16.48 -37.24
CA ALA A 934 -0.12 17.79 -36.81
C ALA A 934 -1.05 18.44 -35.77
N SER A 935 -0.44 19.01 -34.74
CA SER A 935 -1.13 19.48 -33.54
C SER A 935 -0.52 20.78 -33.02
N ILE A 936 -1.18 21.39 -32.05
CA ILE A 936 -0.70 22.59 -31.35
C ILE A 936 -0.51 22.22 -29.90
N LEU A 937 0.69 22.43 -29.37
CA LEU A 937 0.96 22.35 -27.94
C LEU A 937 0.82 23.73 -27.33
N GLU A 938 -0.23 23.92 -26.54
CA GLU A 938 -0.42 25.11 -25.71
C GLU A 938 0.19 24.86 -24.32
N TRP A 939 0.74 25.92 -23.73
CA TRP A 939 1.19 25.93 -22.35
C TRP A 939 0.61 27.14 -21.62
N GLU A 940 0.35 26.98 -20.33
CA GLU A 940 -0.15 28.03 -19.45
C GLU A 940 0.61 28.00 -18.13
N ILE A 941 0.97 29.17 -17.61
CA ILE A 941 1.32 29.37 -16.21
C ILE A 941 0.08 29.94 -15.53
N THR A 942 -0.41 29.26 -14.50
CA THR A 942 -1.64 29.63 -13.80
C THR A 942 -1.42 29.79 -12.30
N TYR A 943 -2.33 30.50 -11.65
CA TYR A 943 -2.57 30.34 -10.21
C TYR A 943 -3.07 28.93 -9.89
N GLU A 944 -3.05 28.53 -8.61
CA GLU A 944 -3.66 27.27 -8.15
C GLU A 944 -5.16 27.17 -8.50
N ASP A 945 -5.88 28.30 -8.48
CA ASP A 945 -7.29 28.42 -8.86
C ASP A 945 -7.55 28.38 -10.38
N ASN A 946 -6.50 28.12 -11.17
CA ASN A 946 -6.50 28.01 -12.64
C ASN A 946 -6.60 29.33 -13.42
N ARG A 947 -6.61 30.51 -12.78
CA ARG A 947 -6.50 31.78 -13.52
C ARG A 947 -5.15 31.87 -14.24
N ILE A 948 -5.17 32.25 -15.52
CA ILE A 948 -3.97 32.31 -16.36
C ILE A 948 -3.16 33.57 -16.05
N VAL A 949 -1.85 33.41 -15.94
CA VAL A 949 -0.87 34.49 -15.77
C VAL A 949 -0.13 34.76 -17.07
N SER A 950 0.30 33.69 -17.74
CA SER A 950 0.97 33.72 -19.05
C SER A 950 0.68 32.46 -19.81
N SER A 951 0.68 32.52 -21.14
CA SER A 951 0.48 31.35 -22.00
C SER A 951 1.23 31.51 -23.32
N GLY A 952 1.27 30.43 -24.09
CA GLY A 952 1.78 30.43 -25.45
C GLY A 952 1.59 29.07 -26.11
N GLU A 953 2.02 28.95 -27.35
CA GLU A 953 1.81 27.74 -28.15
C GLU A 953 2.98 27.40 -29.06
N TYR A 954 3.06 26.13 -29.45
CA TYR A 954 4.01 25.61 -30.42
C TYR A 954 3.29 24.71 -31.42
N SER A 955 3.58 24.90 -32.71
CA SER A 955 3.18 23.94 -33.73
C SER A 955 3.98 22.64 -33.59
N ILE A 956 3.27 21.52 -33.56
CA ILE A 956 3.85 20.19 -33.44
C ILE A 956 3.60 19.45 -34.78
N PRO A 957 4.65 18.99 -35.46
CA PRO A 957 4.49 18.24 -36.69
C PRO A 957 3.82 16.89 -36.40
N LYS A 958 3.42 16.19 -37.46
CA LYS A 958 2.96 14.80 -37.35
C LYS A 958 3.99 13.94 -36.60
N ILE A 959 3.53 13.11 -35.67
CA ILE A 959 4.35 12.21 -34.85
C ILE A 959 3.95 10.77 -35.16
N ALA A 960 4.91 10.00 -35.68
CA ALA A 960 4.68 8.60 -36.02
C ALA A 960 4.22 7.79 -34.79
N HIS A 961 3.40 6.77 -35.00
CA HIS A 961 3.08 5.81 -33.95
C HIS A 961 4.35 5.22 -33.31
N TYR A 962 4.31 5.02 -31.99
CA TYR A 962 5.43 4.52 -31.17
C TYR A 962 6.66 5.45 -31.10
N SER A 963 6.54 6.73 -31.46
CA SER A 963 7.64 7.68 -31.46
C SER A 963 7.49 8.82 -30.43
N ARG A 964 8.58 9.57 -30.23
CA ARG A 964 8.68 10.66 -29.26
C ARG A 964 9.19 11.93 -29.94
N LYS A 965 8.56 13.09 -29.65
CA LYS A 965 8.98 14.40 -30.14
C LYS A 965 9.38 15.30 -28.98
N TRP A 966 10.64 15.74 -29.00
CA TRP A 966 11.17 16.71 -28.04
C TRP A 966 11.14 18.13 -28.58
N LEU A 967 10.92 19.07 -27.67
CA LEU A 967 10.85 20.53 -27.88
C LEU A 967 11.53 21.21 -26.68
N THR A 968 12.33 22.24 -26.94
CA THR A 968 12.83 23.12 -25.88
C THR A 968 12.08 24.45 -25.97
N PRO A 969 11.09 24.70 -25.10
CA PRO A 969 10.31 25.93 -25.16
C PRO A 969 11.15 27.14 -24.72
N ASN A 970 10.79 28.31 -25.23
CA ASN A 970 11.34 29.59 -24.80
C ASN A 970 10.34 30.34 -23.92
N ILE A 971 10.15 29.87 -22.69
CA ILE A 971 9.22 30.48 -21.72
C ILE A 971 10.01 31.38 -20.78
N ILE A 972 9.68 32.67 -20.79
CA ILE A 972 10.16 33.65 -19.79
C ILE A 972 9.14 33.70 -18.67
N LEU A 973 9.61 33.57 -17.43
CA LEU A 973 8.72 33.50 -16.27
C LEU A 973 8.07 34.86 -15.98
N PRO A 974 6.73 34.91 -15.83
CA PRO A 974 5.96 36.15 -15.82
C PRO A 974 6.16 37.00 -14.56
N GLU A 975 6.03 38.31 -14.70
CA GLU A 975 6.00 39.27 -13.58
C GLU A 975 4.59 39.79 -13.26
N ASN A 976 3.63 39.60 -14.17
CA ASN A 976 2.27 40.12 -14.14
C ASN A 976 1.32 39.27 -13.28
N PHE A 977 1.73 38.96 -12.04
CA PHE A 977 0.86 38.36 -11.02
C PHE A 977 0.83 39.22 -9.74
N SER A 978 -0.29 39.14 -9.01
CA SER A 978 -0.48 39.84 -7.73
C SER A 978 0.49 39.38 -6.65
N GLY A 979 1.06 40.32 -5.90
CA GLY A 979 2.01 40.03 -4.83
C GLY A 979 3.44 39.78 -5.33
N ASN A 980 4.24 39.08 -4.51
CA ASN A 980 5.66 38.79 -4.79
C ASN A 980 5.98 37.29 -4.90
N ARG A 981 5.04 36.41 -4.55
CA ARG A 981 5.13 34.94 -4.65
C ARG A 981 3.86 34.46 -5.35
N LEU A 982 4.03 33.56 -6.32
CA LEU A 982 2.99 32.84 -7.01
C LEU A 982 3.23 31.35 -6.80
N ASP A 983 2.39 30.73 -5.98
CA ASP A 983 2.20 29.29 -5.99
C ASP A 983 1.21 28.97 -7.11
N GLY A 984 1.66 28.21 -8.10
CA GLY A 984 0.96 28.08 -9.36
C GLY A 984 1.27 26.77 -10.08
N LYS A 985 0.84 26.68 -11.34
CA LYS A 985 1.02 25.49 -12.16
C LYS A 985 1.54 25.86 -13.55
N LEU A 986 2.44 25.03 -14.08
CA LEU A 986 2.63 24.90 -15.53
C LEU A 986 1.65 23.84 -16.03
N LYS A 987 0.81 24.20 -16.98
CA LYS A 987 -0.12 23.29 -17.66
C LYS A 987 0.24 23.17 -19.12
N LEU A 988 0.10 21.97 -19.65
CA LEU A 988 0.32 21.63 -21.05
C LEU A 988 -0.96 21.06 -21.63
N TYR A 989 -1.33 21.51 -22.83
CA TYR A 989 -2.48 21.02 -23.58
C TYR A 989 -2.06 20.75 -25.02
N LEU A 990 -2.12 19.49 -25.44
CA LEU A 990 -1.91 19.14 -26.84
C LEU A 990 -3.27 19.11 -27.54
N LYS A 991 -3.46 19.97 -28.54
CA LYS A 991 -4.70 20.09 -29.30
C LYS A 991 -4.53 19.61 -30.73
N GLN A 992 -5.44 18.77 -31.17
CA GLN A 992 -5.59 18.35 -32.56
C GLN A 992 -7.00 18.72 -33.02
N ASN A 993 -7.15 19.42 -34.14
CA ASN A 993 -8.44 19.91 -34.63
C ASN A 993 -9.25 20.66 -33.55
N ARG A 994 -8.58 21.53 -32.78
CA ARG A 994 -9.11 22.30 -31.64
C ARG A 994 -9.57 21.48 -30.43
N LYS A 995 -9.43 20.15 -30.43
CA LYS A 995 -9.75 19.27 -29.29
C LYS A 995 -8.49 18.92 -28.51
N VAL A 996 -8.54 18.99 -27.18
CA VAL A 996 -7.45 18.54 -26.30
C VAL A 996 -7.39 17.02 -26.36
N VAL A 997 -6.27 16.47 -26.84
CA VAL A 997 -6.02 15.02 -26.92
C VAL A 997 -5.12 14.53 -25.79
N ALA A 998 -4.27 15.39 -25.24
CA ALA A 998 -3.43 15.13 -24.09
C ALA A 998 -3.27 16.39 -23.24
N LYS A 999 -3.11 16.24 -21.93
CA LYS A 999 -2.80 17.33 -21.02
C LYS A 999 -1.95 16.87 -19.85
N ASN A 1000 -1.21 17.80 -19.25
CA ASN A 1000 -0.52 17.54 -17.99
C ASN A 1000 -0.28 18.82 -17.19
N GLU A 1001 0.01 18.69 -15.89
CA GLU A 1001 0.24 19.85 -15.01
C GLU A 1001 1.28 19.62 -13.91
N TYR A 1002 2.06 20.66 -13.63
CA TYR A 1002 3.20 20.66 -12.71
C TYR A 1002 3.11 21.86 -11.77
N ASN A 1003 3.21 21.63 -10.47
CA ASN A 1003 3.26 22.72 -9.50
C ASN A 1003 4.59 23.48 -9.66
N LEU A 1004 4.52 24.81 -9.61
CA LEU A 1004 5.65 25.72 -9.69
C LEU A 1004 5.52 26.79 -8.62
N LEU A 1005 6.66 27.23 -8.08
CA LEU A 1005 6.76 28.46 -7.30
C LEU A 1005 7.52 29.49 -8.13
N ILE A 1006 6.87 30.62 -8.41
CA ILE A 1006 7.48 31.75 -9.11
C ILE A 1006 7.51 32.94 -8.16
N ALA A 1007 8.67 33.56 -7.96
CA ALA A 1007 8.79 34.70 -7.06
C ALA A 1007 9.53 35.88 -7.70
N LYS A 1008 9.04 37.09 -7.40
CA LYS A 1008 9.73 38.33 -7.76
C LYS A 1008 10.94 38.49 -6.86
N LYS A 1009 12.01 39.12 -7.35
CA LYS A 1009 13.19 39.47 -6.53
C LYS A 1009 12.83 40.32 -5.29
N SER A 1010 11.72 41.07 -5.35
CA SER A 1010 11.16 41.81 -4.21
C SER A 1010 10.67 40.93 -3.05
N TRP A 1011 10.43 39.62 -3.25
CA TRP A 1011 10.04 38.69 -2.19
C TRP A 1011 11.20 38.38 -1.22
N VAL A 1012 12.42 38.41 -1.74
CA VAL A 1012 13.66 38.08 -1.03
C VAL A 1012 14.42 39.36 -0.65
N LYS A 1013 13.69 40.42 -0.25
CA LYS A 1013 14.35 41.63 0.26
C LYS A 1013 15.11 41.34 1.55
N PRO A 1014 16.32 41.92 1.72
CA PRO A 1014 17.15 41.67 2.89
C PRO A 1014 16.48 42.24 4.15
N LEU A 1015 16.45 41.44 5.21
CA LEU A 1015 16.07 41.88 6.55
C LEU A 1015 17.31 42.28 7.34
N HIS A 1016 17.16 43.18 8.32
CA HIS A 1016 18.26 43.63 9.19
C HIS A 1016 19.44 44.31 8.48
N ASN A 1017 19.19 45.01 7.36
CA ASN A 1017 20.24 45.60 6.52
C ASN A 1017 21.09 46.71 7.20
N SER A 1018 20.69 47.17 8.39
CA SER A 1018 21.45 48.10 9.24
C SER A 1018 22.43 47.41 10.20
N LYS A 1019 22.38 46.08 10.32
CA LYS A 1019 23.25 45.30 11.21
C LYS A 1019 24.64 45.13 10.59
N LYS A 1020 25.67 45.14 11.43
CA LYS A 1020 27.06 44.92 11.04
C LYS A 1020 27.27 43.42 10.80
N ILE A 1021 27.38 43.03 9.54
CA ILE A 1021 27.65 41.66 9.12
C ILE A 1021 29.14 41.51 8.75
N ILE A 1022 29.82 40.54 9.34
CA ILE A 1022 31.17 40.13 8.91
C ILE A 1022 31.08 38.75 8.27
N VAL A 1023 31.68 38.59 7.09
CA VAL A 1023 31.59 37.35 6.30
C VAL A 1023 32.98 36.77 6.06
N VAL A 1024 33.14 35.49 6.36
CA VAL A 1024 34.25 34.64 5.93
C VAL A 1024 33.67 33.58 5.00
N ASP A 1025 34.01 33.64 3.71
CA ASP A 1025 33.45 32.76 2.68
C ASP A 1025 34.56 31.91 2.04
N PHE A 1026 34.80 30.72 2.59
CA PHE A 1026 35.93 29.87 2.20
C PHE A 1026 35.74 29.20 0.84
N ASP A 1027 34.49 28.98 0.42
CA ASP A 1027 34.17 28.31 -0.85
C ASP A 1027 33.62 29.27 -1.91
N ASN A 1028 33.60 30.58 -1.62
CA ASN A 1028 33.13 31.67 -2.47
C ASN A 1028 31.68 31.52 -2.98
N ASN A 1029 30.85 30.74 -2.28
CA ASN A 1029 29.48 30.46 -2.72
C ASN A 1029 28.42 31.34 -2.03
N THR A 1030 28.77 32.00 -0.92
CA THR A 1030 27.79 32.72 -0.08
C THR A 1030 27.72 34.19 -0.44
N ILE A 1031 28.87 34.82 -0.68
CA ILE A 1031 28.99 36.23 -1.05
C ILE A 1031 28.14 36.56 -2.30
N PRO A 1032 28.18 35.78 -3.40
CA PRO A 1032 27.35 36.08 -4.56
C PRO A 1032 25.85 36.14 -4.23
N VAL A 1033 25.37 35.28 -3.32
CA VAL A 1033 23.98 35.30 -2.86
C VAL A 1033 23.70 36.57 -2.04
N LEU A 1034 24.59 36.94 -1.12
CA LEU A 1034 24.44 38.17 -0.32
C LEU A 1034 24.44 39.43 -1.18
N ASP A 1035 25.28 39.47 -2.22
CA ASP A 1035 25.33 40.56 -3.19
C ASP A 1035 24.02 40.66 -3.97
N MET A 1036 23.49 39.53 -4.47
CA MET A 1036 22.18 39.48 -5.15
C MET A 1036 21.04 39.98 -4.24
N LEU A 1037 21.10 39.62 -2.96
CA LEU A 1037 20.14 40.04 -1.95
C LEU A 1037 20.35 41.48 -1.46
N ASN A 1038 21.38 42.19 -1.92
CA ASN A 1038 21.75 43.56 -1.47
C ASN A 1038 22.01 43.68 0.04
N TYR A 1039 22.67 42.68 0.64
CA TYR A 1039 23.16 42.77 2.02
C TYR A 1039 24.42 43.63 2.12
N LYS A 1040 24.48 44.53 3.12
CA LYS A 1040 25.73 45.23 3.46
C LYS A 1040 26.56 44.37 4.42
N TYR A 1041 27.77 44.00 4.00
CA TYR A 1041 28.68 43.20 4.81
C TYR A 1041 30.14 43.61 4.64
N LYS A 1042 31.01 43.16 5.56
CA LYS A 1042 32.47 43.28 5.45
C LYS A 1042 33.08 41.90 5.25
N LYS A 1043 33.63 41.65 4.06
CA LYS A 1043 34.42 40.45 3.77
C LYS A 1043 35.75 40.50 4.55
N VAL A 1044 36.14 39.37 5.11
CA VAL A 1044 37.47 39.15 5.71
C VAL A 1044 38.00 37.77 5.29
N ASN A 1045 39.31 37.57 5.36
CA ASN A 1045 39.94 36.39 4.75
C ASN A 1045 40.11 35.20 5.70
N ASN A 1046 39.98 35.40 7.01
CA ASN A 1046 40.15 34.35 8.00
C ASN A 1046 39.37 34.61 9.31
N LEU A 1047 39.20 33.56 10.11
CA LEU A 1047 38.45 33.61 11.37
C LEU A 1047 39.04 34.57 12.41
N LYS A 1048 40.37 34.68 12.48
CA LYS A 1048 41.04 35.56 13.46
C LYS A 1048 40.72 37.03 13.18
N GLU A 1049 40.75 37.42 11.92
CA GLU A 1049 40.36 38.76 11.47
C GLU A 1049 38.86 39.01 11.64
N ALA A 1050 38.03 37.99 11.45
CA ALA A 1050 36.58 38.11 11.66
C ALA A 1050 36.27 38.47 13.11
N PHE A 1051 36.74 37.66 14.06
CA PHE A 1051 36.41 37.83 15.49
C PHE A 1051 37.20 38.95 16.18
N SER A 1052 38.18 39.58 15.53
CA SER A 1052 38.84 40.79 16.06
C SER A 1052 38.02 42.06 15.85
N LYS A 1053 36.98 42.01 15.01
CA LYS A 1053 36.12 43.14 14.66
C LYS A 1053 34.73 42.91 15.24
N LYS A 1054 34.14 43.93 15.88
CA LYS A 1054 32.78 43.84 16.44
C LYS A 1054 31.72 43.78 15.33
N ALA A 1055 30.91 42.73 15.33
CA ALA A 1055 29.77 42.55 14.44
C ALA A 1055 28.49 42.22 15.22
N ASP A 1056 27.33 42.47 14.62
CA ASP A 1056 26.04 41.98 15.11
C ASP A 1056 25.85 40.49 14.77
N ILE A 1057 26.42 40.05 13.63
CA ILE A 1057 26.45 38.65 13.19
C ILE A 1057 27.73 38.36 12.40
N TYR A 1058 28.28 37.16 12.60
CA TYR A 1058 29.37 36.61 11.81
C TYR A 1058 28.82 35.49 10.93
N ILE A 1059 28.98 35.58 9.62
CA ILE A 1059 28.64 34.51 8.68
C ILE A 1059 29.95 33.82 8.29
N VAL A 1060 30.04 32.53 8.54
CA VAL A 1060 31.19 31.70 8.21
C VAL A 1060 30.71 30.57 7.32
N SER A 1061 31.19 30.55 6.08
CA SER A 1061 30.73 29.58 5.07
C SER A 1061 31.87 28.78 4.46
N GLY A 1062 31.58 27.55 4.04
CA GLY A 1062 32.50 26.71 3.28
C GLY A 1062 33.60 26.06 4.12
N LEU A 1063 33.43 25.96 5.45
CA LEU A 1063 34.41 25.31 6.32
C LEU A 1063 34.68 23.85 5.95
N SER A 1064 33.74 23.18 5.28
CA SER A 1064 33.93 21.82 4.76
C SER A 1064 35.08 21.71 3.75
N GLU A 1065 35.38 22.78 3.02
CA GLU A 1065 36.43 22.82 1.99
C GLU A 1065 37.81 23.21 2.56
N VAL A 1066 37.87 23.60 3.83
CA VAL A 1066 39.13 24.01 4.47
C VAL A 1066 39.96 22.78 4.83
N LYS A 1067 41.01 22.54 4.04
CA LYS A 1067 41.95 21.41 4.20
C LYS A 1067 42.56 21.35 5.61
N GLU A 1068 43.06 22.48 6.10
CA GLU A 1068 43.70 22.60 7.43
C GLU A 1068 42.77 23.29 8.43
N PHE A 1069 41.95 22.51 9.15
CA PHE A 1069 41.11 23.00 10.24
C PHE A 1069 41.52 22.34 11.56
N ASP A 1070 42.24 23.08 12.39
CA ASP A 1070 42.82 22.60 13.65
C ASP A 1070 41.94 22.95 14.87
N ALA A 1071 42.30 22.39 16.03
CA ALA A 1071 41.60 22.64 17.29
C ALA A 1071 41.60 24.13 17.69
N LYS A 1072 42.61 24.90 17.28
CA LYS A 1072 42.70 26.35 17.56
C LYS A 1072 41.60 27.12 16.81
N LYS A 1073 41.39 26.83 15.52
CA LYS A 1073 40.33 27.43 14.70
C LYS A 1073 38.94 27.06 15.22
N ALA A 1074 38.73 25.79 15.58
CA ALA A 1074 37.48 25.32 16.18
C ALA A 1074 37.17 26.04 17.50
N LYS A 1075 38.17 26.10 18.40
CA LYS A 1075 38.07 26.78 19.69
C LYS A 1075 37.80 28.28 19.52
N LEU A 1076 38.38 28.94 18.51
CA LEU A 1076 38.14 30.35 18.25
C LEU A 1076 36.66 30.67 17.99
N ILE A 1077 35.96 29.84 17.21
CA ILE A 1077 34.52 30.02 16.97
C ILE A 1077 33.74 29.80 18.27
N LEU A 1078 34.00 28.67 18.95
CA LEU A 1078 33.32 28.29 20.20
C LEU A 1078 33.48 29.36 21.29
N ASP A 1079 34.70 29.83 21.53
CA ASP A 1079 35.01 30.83 22.55
C ASP A 1079 34.29 32.15 22.28
N ASN A 1080 34.18 32.57 21.01
CA ASN A 1080 33.45 33.79 20.66
C ASN A 1080 31.94 33.65 20.83
N VAL A 1081 31.36 32.50 20.45
CA VAL A 1081 29.94 32.22 20.74
C VAL A 1081 29.70 32.24 22.26
N ASN A 1082 30.59 31.65 23.05
CA ASN A 1082 30.52 31.69 24.51
C ASN A 1082 30.72 33.09 25.10
N LYS A 1083 31.28 34.04 24.34
CA LYS A 1083 31.40 35.46 24.70
C LYS A 1083 30.21 36.31 24.21
N GLY A 1084 29.19 35.71 23.59
CA GLY A 1084 28.01 36.43 23.12
C GLY A 1084 27.93 36.65 21.62
N ALA A 1085 28.89 36.14 20.83
CA ALA A 1085 28.83 36.27 19.39
C ALA A 1085 27.64 35.48 18.80
N LYS A 1086 27.03 36.05 17.76
CA LYS A 1086 26.00 35.41 16.94
C LYS A 1086 26.64 34.96 15.63
N VAL A 1087 26.67 33.66 15.38
CA VAL A 1087 27.43 33.06 14.28
C VAL A 1087 26.53 32.18 13.44
N LEU A 1088 26.44 32.46 12.14
CA LEU A 1088 25.80 31.61 11.15
C LEU A 1088 26.86 30.81 10.42
N LEU A 1089 26.80 29.48 10.54
CA LEU A 1089 27.74 28.52 10.01
C LEU A 1089 27.11 27.77 8.84
N LEU A 1090 27.52 28.08 7.62
CA LEU A 1090 26.99 27.49 6.39
C LEU A 1090 27.98 26.46 5.83
N LYS A 1091 27.50 25.27 5.45
CA LYS A 1091 28.32 24.21 4.83
C LYS A 1091 29.58 23.91 5.65
N THR A 1092 29.35 23.55 6.92
CA THR A 1092 30.44 23.31 7.87
C THR A 1092 31.02 21.91 7.71
N GLY A 1093 30.21 20.96 7.26
CA GLY A 1093 30.56 19.57 7.12
C GLY A 1093 30.95 18.94 8.46
N GLU A 1094 31.86 17.98 8.38
CA GLU A 1094 32.38 17.26 9.55
C GLU A 1094 33.08 18.18 10.57
N LYS A 1095 33.56 19.37 10.16
CA LYS A 1095 34.23 20.31 11.07
C LYS A 1095 33.32 20.80 12.21
N ALA A 1096 32.00 20.68 12.06
CA ALA A 1096 31.04 21.04 13.10
C ALA A 1096 31.24 20.23 14.40
N THR A 1097 31.66 18.96 14.30
CA THR A 1097 31.95 18.10 15.45
C THR A 1097 33.15 18.61 16.24
N ALA A 1098 34.11 19.28 15.60
CA ALA A 1098 35.25 19.89 16.28
C ALA A 1098 34.88 21.22 16.97
N ILE A 1099 33.92 21.98 16.41
CA ILE A 1099 33.49 23.28 16.96
C ILE A 1099 32.62 23.09 18.20
N PHE A 1100 31.63 22.19 18.15
CA PHE A 1100 30.75 21.86 19.29
C PHE A 1100 30.73 20.35 19.59
N PRO A 1101 31.86 19.76 20.04
CA PRO A 1101 31.98 18.31 20.25
C PRO A 1101 31.04 17.74 21.32
N LYS A 1102 30.53 18.59 22.22
CA LYS A 1102 29.57 18.18 23.26
C LYS A 1102 28.12 18.14 22.76
N HIS A 1103 27.83 18.82 21.65
CA HIS A 1103 26.48 19.00 21.10
C HIS A 1103 26.29 18.24 19.79
N ILE A 1104 27.31 18.18 18.94
CA ILE A 1104 27.27 17.54 17.63
C ILE A 1104 28.14 16.28 17.70
N THR A 1105 27.50 15.12 17.67
CA THR A 1105 28.15 13.83 17.88
C THR A 1105 28.74 13.26 16.59
N LYS A 1106 28.13 13.55 15.43
CA LYS A 1106 28.54 13.02 14.13
C LYS A 1106 28.04 13.91 12.99
N TYR A 1107 28.72 13.82 11.84
CA TYR A 1107 28.26 14.36 10.57
C TYR A 1107 28.01 13.22 9.57
N LEU A 1108 26.89 13.29 8.84
CA LEU A 1108 26.55 12.35 7.78
C LEU A 1108 26.64 13.05 6.42
N ASN A 1109 27.52 12.56 5.55
CA ASN A 1109 27.61 13.03 4.16
C ASN A 1109 26.50 12.40 3.31
N LYS A 1110 25.27 12.85 3.53
CA LYS A 1110 24.05 12.42 2.85
C LYS A 1110 23.42 13.64 2.20
N LYS A 1111 23.06 13.52 0.91
CA LYS A 1111 22.46 14.60 0.13
C LYS A 1111 21.10 14.12 -0.35
N MET A 1112 20.08 14.98 -0.25
CA MET A 1112 18.72 14.66 -0.68
C MET A 1112 18.06 15.85 -1.36
N GLU A 1113 17.02 15.56 -2.11
CA GLU A 1113 16.21 16.53 -2.84
C GLU A 1113 15.05 17.09 -1.98
N THR A 1114 14.92 16.66 -0.72
CA THR A 1114 13.87 17.10 0.21
C THR A 1114 14.40 17.22 1.65
N ALA A 1115 13.99 18.25 2.37
CA ALA A 1115 14.15 18.38 3.84
C ALA A 1115 12.77 18.58 4.51
N HIS A 1116 12.73 18.51 5.85
CA HIS A 1116 11.49 18.57 6.62
C HIS A 1116 11.53 19.66 7.69
N ILE A 1117 10.39 20.35 7.82
CA ILE A 1117 10.18 21.39 8.83
C ILE A 1117 9.77 20.71 10.16
N ASP A 1118 10.63 20.80 11.17
CA ASP A 1118 10.35 20.21 12.50
C ASP A 1118 9.80 21.27 13.48
N ILE A 1119 10.32 22.50 13.42
CA ILE A 1119 9.90 23.62 14.29
C ILE A 1119 9.16 24.65 13.44
N THR A 1120 7.87 24.41 13.22
CA THR A 1120 7.09 25.18 12.25
C THR A 1120 7.08 26.68 12.54
N GLU A 1121 7.05 27.08 13.82
CA GLU A 1121 7.07 28.48 14.27
C GLU A 1121 8.46 29.14 14.25
N SER A 1122 9.53 28.42 13.91
CA SER A 1122 10.86 29.02 13.75
C SER A 1122 10.84 30.08 12.65
N LYS A 1123 11.61 31.15 12.85
CA LYS A 1123 11.73 32.25 11.88
C LYS A 1123 12.43 31.81 10.61
N VAL A 1124 13.21 30.71 10.67
CA VAL A 1124 13.80 30.04 9.50
C VAL A 1124 12.75 29.76 8.42
N PHE A 1125 11.51 29.44 8.82
CA PHE A 1125 10.41 29.12 7.90
C PHE A 1125 9.38 30.24 7.80
N LYS A 1126 9.76 31.50 8.05
CA LYS A 1126 8.88 32.63 7.80
C LYS A 1126 8.60 32.77 6.29
N ASP A 1127 7.31 32.82 5.94
CA ASP A 1127 6.80 32.81 4.56
C ASP A 1127 7.17 31.56 3.75
N LEU A 1128 7.54 30.45 4.43
CA LEU A 1128 7.83 29.16 3.81
C LEU A 1128 6.84 28.09 4.30
N GLU A 1129 6.38 27.27 3.38
CA GLU A 1129 5.45 26.16 3.58
C GLU A 1129 6.16 24.80 3.55
N TYR A 1130 5.46 23.73 3.95
CA TYR A 1130 6.04 22.38 4.11
C TYR A 1130 6.72 21.81 2.86
N PHE A 1131 6.19 22.09 1.67
CA PHE A 1131 6.74 21.60 0.41
C PHE A 1131 7.80 22.51 -0.21
N ASP A 1132 8.03 23.70 0.34
CA ASP A 1132 9.05 24.62 -0.17
C ASP A 1132 10.46 24.04 0.01
N LEU A 1133 10.72 23.18 1.00
CA LEU A 1133 12.03 22.56 1.21
C LEU A 1133 12.29 21.36 0.30
N ARG A 1134 11.96 21.48 -0.99
CA ARG A 1134 12.10 20.42 -1.98
C ARG A 1134 12.63 20.97 -3.29
N TYR A 1135 13.40 20.15 -4.02
CA TYR A 1135 13.72 20.36 -5.42
C TYR A 1135 14.32 21.74 -5.77
N PHE A 1136 15.34 22.17 -5.00
CA PHE A 1136 15.99 23.46 -5.23
C PHE A 1136 16.64 23.54 -6.62
N SER A 1137 16.24 24.57 -7.37
CA SER A 1137 16.70 24.83 -8.72
C SER A 1137 18.09 25.45 -8.75
N ASN A 1138 18.87 25.13 -9.78
CA ASN A 1138 20.05 25.88 -10.20
C ASN A 1138 20.07 26.09 -11.71
N LEU A 1139 18.90 26.00 -12.33
CA LEU A 1139 18.66 26.08 -13.77
C LEU A 1139 19.39 25.04 -14.63
N LYS A 1140 19.87 23.95 -14.02
CA LYS A 1140 20.54 22.84 -14.72
C LYS A 1140 19.67 21.59 -14.74
N ALA A 1141 19.92 20.73 -15.72
CA ALA A 1141 19.32 19.40 -15.84
C ALA A 1141 20.05 18.39 -14.95
N GLU A 1142 19.98 18.58 -13.63
CA GLU A 1142 20.61 17.71 -12.63
C GLU A 1142 19.73 17.54 -11.39
N LYS A 1143 20.08 16.57 -10.54
CA LYS A 1143 19.34 16.31 -9.30
C LYS A 1143 19.17 17.60 -8.47
N PRO A 1144 17.94 17.98 -8.12
CA PRO A 1144 17.66 19.25 -7.48
C PRO A 1144 17.88 19.18 -5.95
N LEU A 1145 19.12 18.95 -5.53
CA LEU A 1145 19.52 18.76 -4.12
C LEU A 1145 19.17 19.97 -3.25
N VAL A 1146 18.68 19.71 -2.03
CA VAL A 1146 18.24 20.70 -1.03
C VAL A 1146 19.28 20.89 0.08
N TYR A 1147 20.02 19.84 0.45
CA TYR A 1147 21.11 19.92 1.43
C TYR A 1147 22.33 19.06 1.07
N SER A 1148 23.48 19.40 1.66
CA SER A 1148 24.78 18.74 1.46
C SER A 1148 25.16 17.70 2.52
N GLY A 1149 24.51 17.73 3.69
CA GLY A 1149 24.79 16.82 4.80
C GLY A 1149 23.83 16.97 5.97
N LEU A 1150 24.05 16.18 7.01
CA LEU A 1150 23.22 16.14 8.21
C LEU A 1150 24.08 16.08 9.47
N TYR A 1151 23.67 16.81 10.52
CA TYR A 1151 24.27 16.71 11.85
C TYR A 1151 23.52 15.70 12.72
N GLN A 1152 24.26 14.97 13.54
CA GLN A 1152 23.71 14.21 14.67
C GLN A 1152 24.01 14.94 15.96
N ILE A 1153 23.04 14.94 16.88
CA ILE A 1153 23.09 15.76 18.08
C ILE A 1153 23.16 14.92 19.36
N ASN A 1154 23.68 15.53 20.43
CA ASN A 1154 23.58 15.02 21.78
C ASN A 1154 22.31 15.57 22.45
N GLU A 1155 21.32 14.72 22.59
CA GLU A 1155 19.97 15.05 23.07
C GLU A 1155 19.95 15.47 24.55
N SER A 1156 20.98 15.13 25.34
CA SER A 1156 21.09 15.55 26.75
C SER A 1156 21.33 17.05 26.94
N LYS A 1157 21.58 17.79 25.85
CA LYS A 1157 21.84 19.23 25.89
C LYS A 1157 20.54 19.98 25.65
N SER A 1158 20.01 20.66 26.66
CA SER A 1158 18.77 21.44 26.56
C SER A 1158 18.88 22.69 25.69
N ASN A 1159 20.09 23.10 25.33
CA ASN A 1159 20.37 24.36 24.64
C ASN A 1159 20.60 24.22 23.13
N ILE A 1160 20.36 23.02 22.57
CA ILE A 1160 20.32 22.78 21.13
C ILE A 1160 18.87 22.65 20.66
N VAL A 1161 18.57 23.24 19.50
CA VAL A 1161 17.27 23.16 18.83
C VAL A 1161 17.47 22.58 17.43
N CYS A 1162 16.81 21.46 17.15
CA CYS A 1162 16.74 20.87 15.81
C CYS A 1162 15.62 21.54 15.01
N ILE A 1163 15.96 22.42 14.07
CA ILE A 1163 14.99 23.28 13.37
C ILE A 1163 14.37 22.54 12.18
N ALA A 1164 15.20 21.81 11.43
CA ALA A 1164 14.80 20.98 10.29
C ALA A 1164 15.46 19.60 10.40
N SER A 1165 14.83 18.60 9.80
CA SER A 1165 15.40 17.26 9.63
C SER A 1165 15.55 16.87 8.16
N GLY A 1166 16.41 15.90 7.91
CA GLY A 1166 16.58 15.24 6.62
C GLY A 1166 16.83 13.76 6.82
N CYS A 1167 16.39 12.96 5.86
CA CYS A 1167 16.49 11.50 5.92
C CYS A 1167 16.72 10.92 4.53
N GLN A 1168 17.66 9.98 4.42
CA GLN A 1168 17.84 9.22 3.18
C GLN A 1168 16.66 8.27 2.96
N HIS A 1169 16.15 8.13 1.72
CA HIS A 1169 15.14 7.12 1.39
C HIS A 1169 15.70 5.71 1.62
N ARG A 1170 15.18 5.01 2.63
CA ARG A 1170 15.54 3.64 3.02
C ARG A 1170 14.66 3.19 4.21
N TYR A 1171 14.58 1.88 4.43
CA TYR A 1171 14.02 1.28 5.64
C TYR A 1171 14.99 1.17 6.79
N ALA A 1172 14.52 1.51 7.99
CA ALA A 1172 15.09 1.00 9.24
C ALA A 1172 14.71 -0.48 9.39
N ARG A 1173 15.69 -1.39 9.34
CA ARG A 1173 15.49 -2.85 9.43
C ARG A 1173 16.08 -3.42 10.73
N GLY A 1174 15.43 -4.40 11.33
CA GLY A 1174 15.94 -5.12 12.51
C GLY A 1174 15.48 -4.55 13.85
N GLN A 1175 15.84 -5.24 14.94
CA GLN A 1175 15.32 -4.95 16.29
C GLN A 1175 15.86 -3.65 16.90
N ASP A 1176 17.05 -3.19 16.51
CA ASP A 1176 17.63 -1.92 16.94
C ASP A 1176 17.40 -0.83 15.88
N ARG A 1177 16.15 -0.36 15.80
CA ARG A 1177 15.73 0.70 14.85
C ARG A 1177 16.52 1.99 15.02
N ARG A 1178 16.86 2.36 16.26
CA ARG A 1178 17.62 3.58 16.55
C ARG A 1178 18.99 3.54 15.89
N LYS A 1179 19.69 2.41 15.96
CA LYS A 1179 20.99 2.23 15.29
C LYS A 1179 20.91 2.44 13.78
N GLU A 1180 19.89 1.90 13.12
CA GLU A 1180 19.69 2.12 11.68
C GLU A 1180 19.39 3.59 11.36
N MET A 1181 18.48 4.21 12.12
CA MET A 1181 18.11 5.62 11.93
C MET A 1181 19.31 6.56 12.08
N LEU A 1182 20.24 6.25 13.00
CA LEU A 1182 21.50 6.97 13.18
C LEU A 1182 22.47 6.87 11.98
N THR A 1183 22.15 6.11 10.92
CA THR A 1183 22.97 6.08 9.70
C THR A 1183 22.40 6.90 8.54
N MET A 1184 21.12 7.29 8.63
CA MET A 1184 20.35 7.86 7.51
C MET A 1184 19.59 9.14 7.83
N LYS A 1185 19.27 9.40 9.11
CA LYS A 1185 18.56 10.60 9.57
C LYS A 1185 19.49 11.54 10.34
N GLY A 1186 19.19 12.83 10.27
CA GLY A 1186 19.83 13.87 11.06
C GLY A 1186 19.21 15.24 10.76
N PHE A 1187 19.94 16.29 11.10
CA PHE A 1187 19.44 17.66 11.06
C PHE A 1187 20.30 18.52 10.15
N PRO A 1188 19.79 19.02 9.01
CA PRO A 1188 20.53 19.96 8.17
C PRO A 1188 20.50 21.39 8.74
N ILE A 1189 19.62 21.69 9.71
CA ILE A 1189 19.58 22.99 10.41
C ILE A 1189 19.44 22.77 11.91
N ILE A 1190 20.41 23.26 12.67
CA ILE A 1190 20.40 23.27 14.13
C ILE A 1190 20.78 24.65 14.67
N SER A 1191 20.30 24.98 15.87
CA SER A 1191 20.73 26.17 16.62
C SER A 1191 21.24 25.76 17.98
N ILE A 1192 22.37 26.32 18.42
CA ILE A 1192 22.93 26.14 19.76
C ILE A 1192 23.00 27.51 20.42
N THR A 1193 22.35 27.67 21.58
CA THR A 1193 22.28 28.93 22.31
C THR A 1193 23.04 28.82 23.63
N ASN A 1194 24.00 29.71 23.85
CA ASN A 1194 24.73 29.88 25.11
C ASN A 1194 24.57 31.36 25.55
N LYS A 1195 25.68 32.03 25.94
CA LYS A 1195 25.70 33.50 26.04
C LYS A 1195 25.53 34.17 24.66
N GLY A 1196 25.94 33.50 23.59
CA GLY A 1196 25.69 33.87 22.20
C GLY A 1196 24.83 32.81 21.48
N LYS A 1197 24.81 32.83 20.14
CA LYS A 1197 24.00 31.91 19.33
C LYS A 1197 24.81 31.40 18.13
N ALA A 1198 24.78 30.10 17.88
CA ALA A 1198 25.38 29.50 16.69
C ALA A 1198 24.30 28.73 15.92
N VAL A 1199 24.01 29.15 14.68
CA VAL A 1199 23.10 28.44 13.78
C VAL A 1199 23.94 27.73 12.72
N PHE A 1200 23.78 26.42 12.60
CA PHE A 1200 24.45 25.61 11.59
C PHE A 1200 23.45 25.26 10.49
N SER A 1201 23.88 25.35 9.23
CA SER A 1201 23.08 24.93 8.08
C SER A 1201 23.91 24.21 7.02
N GLU A 1202 23.45 23.04 6.62
CA GLU A 1202 23.91 22.28 5.44
C GLU A 1202 22.96 22.44 4.25
N MET A 1203 22.02 23.38 4.32
CA MET A 1203 21.12 23.65 3.22
C MET A 1203 21.90 24.26 2.05
N MET A 1204 21.51 23.94 0.81
CA MET A 1204 22.13 24.41 -0.43
C MET A 1204 21.82 25.90 -0.70
N THR A 1205 22.19 26.78 0.23
CA THR A 1205 21.91 28.22 0.19
C THR A 1205 22.60 28.94 -0.97
N ASN A 1206 23.67 28.37 -1.51
CA ASN A 1206 24.33 28.83 -2.74
C ASN A 1206 23.40 28.80 -3.97
N LYS A 1207 22.38 27.93 -3.97
CA LYS A 1207 21.34 27.93 -4.99
C LYS A 1207 20.42 29.16 -4.92
N GLY A 1208 20.50 29.97 -3.87
CA GLY A 1208 19.75 31.20 -3.73
C GLY A 1208 19.96 32.21 -4.87
N LEU A 1209 21.03 32.10 -5.65
CA LEU A 1209 21.20 32.86 -6.89
C LEU A 1209 20.08 32.60 -7.93
N TYR A 1210 19.49 31.42 -7.90
CA TYR A 1210 18.57 30.91 -8.92
C TYR A 1210 17.22 30.47 -8.34
N ASP A 1211 17.22 30.04 -7.08
CA ASP A 1211 16.05 29.50 -6.39
C ASP A 1211 15.55 30.49 -5.33
N PRO A 1212 14.31 31.01 -5.46
CA PRO A 1212 13.78 31.99 -4.52
C PRO A 1212 13.56 31.45 -3.11
N VAL A 1213 13.31 30.14 -2.94
CA VAL A 1213 13.15 29.54 -1.61
C VAL A 1213 14.51 29.45 -0.92
N ALA A 1214 15.56 29.00 -1.63
CA ALA A 1214 16.91 28.96 -1.08
C ALA A 1214 17.40 30.38 -0.70
N ALA A 1215 17.05 31.39 -1.51
CA ALA A 1215 17.31 32.80 -1.21
C ALA A 1215 16.53 33.32 0.01
N LYS A 1216 15.25 32.96 0.13
CA LYS A 1216 14.45 33.29 1.31
C LYS A 1216 14.98 32.62 2.58
N LEU A 1217 15.45 31.38 2.46
CA LEU A 1217 15.99 30.61 3.57
C LEU A 1217 17.24 31.24 4.16
N ILE A 1218 18.18 31.76 3.35
CA ILE A 1218 19.37 32.45 3.88
C ILE A 1218 19.01 33.75 4.62
N ILE A 1219 18.02 34.53 4.14
CA ILE A 1219 17.50 35.71 4.84
C ILE A 1219 16.94 35.32 6.21
N ASN A 1220 16.15 34.25 6.23
CA ASN A 1220 15.52 33.77 7.45
C ASN A 1220 16.54 33.16 8.43
N LEU A 1221 17.60 32.50 7.95
CA LEU A 1221 18.71 32.00 8.78
C LEU A 1221 19.51 33.15 9.40
N ILE A 1222 19.75 34.24 8.67
CA ILE A 1222 20.38 35.46 9.21
C ILE A 1222 19.48 36.05 10.32
N SER A 1223 18.18 36.15 10.07
CA SER A 1223 17.20 36.69 11.03
C SER A 1223 17.10 35.82 12.28
N GLU A 1224 17.01 34.49 12.12
CA GLU A 1224 17.04 33.53 13.22
C GLU A 1224 18.35 33.64 14.01
N THR A 1225 19.49 33.89 13.38
CA THR A 1225 20.77 34.01 14.10
C THR A 1225 20.86 35.32 14.88
N LEU A 1226 20.29 36.40 14.35
CA LEU A 1226 20.32 37.75 14.94
C LEU A 1226 19.35 37.93 16.10
N GLU A 1227 18.24 37.20 16.13
CA GLU A 1227 17.18 37.31 17.14
C GLU A 1227 17.26 36.17 18.15
#